data_AF-A0A1B2JIL3-F1
#
_entry.id   AF-A0A1B2JIL3-F1
#
_cell.length_a   1.000
_cell.length_b   1.000
_cell.length_c   1.000
_cell.angle_alpha   90.00
_cell.angle_beta   90.00
_cell.angle_gamma   90.00
#
_symmetry.space_group_name_H-M   'P 1'
#
loop_
_entity.id
_entity.type
_entity.pdbx_description
1 polymer ?
#
loop_
_entity_poly.entity_id
_entity_poly.type
_entity_poly.pdbx_seq_one_letter_code
_entity_poly.pdbx_strand_id
1 'polypeptide(L)'
;MFSYTLLSPDKENSVIRASLLYFDPGINIFADPSWDGVADLSYLDKIIPQINVILLSHPTADFIGGFVYLLQKYPVLKTLPIYSTYPITNLGKVSTTEMYRAKGLVGPLESSIMEKSDIDECFDSIIPLKYSQSTPLTGIAQGLSVTPYNSGHSLGGTFWSINYNNEKIVYAPAWNHSKDSFLNSATFLQSNGHPIPQLVKPASVITGSDLGSSLSYNKKLEKFFTLVDATIAQNGTVFLPTSMSGRFLELLHLMDQHLGNQPIPVLLVAFTGSKSLSLAGNMLEWMSPKIIKDWEERNETPFDPSRVQLVDVDDLVQLPGAKVVFTADADLTVGSTAHSTLASICVDEKNTIIFTERPTNSSFGASIYEIWEKLTLERNGKLEDGFPVPFEKLLTFSRVNLEKLTGLELAQYTEIVNERKQEKRKKRQVEKINTTILADKSIDINKSISEFDSAAVKALEEEDDEDEEEDKEDIGVEETANDERGNTTTTAVASTKKQEKDIYKIPLDFDVRNAKGRNRLFPYHSKTRETDDYGIKIDHSDFVKEDKSEEFSRMLDNKLKRNNRGKGNGHMGDDDDDDDDDDNDDGDENGPARKRRRNARSVKETIYNFDPLVNPERLQLTSNMITARCGLSYIDLSGTVDLRSVLLILNSLKPRNLLILPGRKSHCEKTAESIVTSIRSKNSRSTQVFVTTPDEAIEMESAQATLEVKLADTFESELQWQNIAGGYSVAYVNGVLETITDKKIEAQTIENEDEADKNKDESHYQELVLNPLDQLSTLKSTAPLAIGDIRLSDLKTRLLGLQLKAEFKGKGTLVINDEIMIKKLNDGEIMIDGTCNELFYVIRSAVQGMLAYV
;
A
#
# COMPACT_ATOMS: atom_id res chain seq x y z
N MET A 1 5.52 -13.29 25.92
CA MET A 1 5.07 -11.97 26.42
C MET A 1 5.01 -10.96 25.27
N PHE A 2 4.09 -9.99 25.28
CA PHE A 2 3.99 -8.93 24.27
C PHE A 2 4.11 -7.56 24.94
N SER A 3 4.90 -6.65 24.40
CA SER A 3 4.93 -5.25 24.85
C SER A 3 4.91 -4.28 23.68
N TYR A 4 4.35 -3.10 23.95
CA TYR A 4 4.25 -2.01 23.00
C TYR A 4 4.93 -0.76 23.57
N THR A 5 5.74 -0.08 22.75
CA THR A 5 6.35 1.20 23.10
C THR A 5 6.15 2.19 21.98
N LEU A 6 5.67 3.39 22.32
CA LEU A 6 5.62 4.52 21.40
C LEU A 6 6.91 5.33 21.56
N LEU A 7 7.74 5.33 20.53
CA LEU A 7 9.03 6.03 20.55
C LEU A 7 8.84 7.45 20.04
N SER A 8 9.12 8.46 20.85
CA SER A 8 9.05 9.87 20.46
C SER A 8 10.01 10.71 21.29
N PRO A 9 10.75 11.67 20.70
CA PRO A 9 11.74 12.46 21.42
C PRO A 9 11.12 13.40 22.46
N ASP A 10 9.91 13.90 22.18
CA ASP A 10 9.20 14.83 23.06
C ASP A 10 7.79 14.32 23.37
N LYS A 11 7.29 14.69 24.56
CA LYS A 11 5.93 14.37 25.01
C LYS A 11 4.86 15.22 24.31
N GLU A 12 5.23 16.41 23.84
CA GLU A 12 4.31 17.38 23.22
C GLU A 12 4.32 17.31 21.68
N ASN A 13 5.42 16.86 21.07
CA ASN A 13 5.53 16.80 19.62
C ASN A 13 4.97 15.48 19.06
N SER A 14 3.71 15.49 18.64
CA SER A 14 3.01 14.29 18.14
C SER A 14 3.42 13.86 16.72
N VAL A 15 4.25 14.65 16.04
CA VAL A 15 4.63 14.45 14.63
C VAL A 15 5.73 13.39 14.49
N ILE A 16 6.76 13.45 15.34
CA ILE A 16 7.91 12.55 15.26
C ILE A 16 7.64 11.36 16.17
N ARG A 17 7.41 10.20 15.57
CA ARG A 17 7.16 8.99 16.34
C ARG A 17 7.36 7.73 15.54
N ALA A 18 7.67 6.64 16.24
CA ALA A 18 7.67 5.30 15.69
C ALA A 18 7.03 4.33 16.70
N SER A 19 6.45 3.24 16.20
CA SER A 19 5.89 2.18 17.03
C SER A 19 6.86 1.02 17.15
N LEU A 20 7.17 0.58 18.37
CA LEU A 20 7.96 -0.62 18.63
C LEU A 20 7.07 -1.69 19.27
N LEU A 21 6.97 -2.84 18.60
CA LEU A 21 6.23 -4.00 19.07
C LEU A 21 7.24 -5.11 19.41
N TYR A 22 7.35 -5.46 20.69
CA TYR A 22 8.25 -6.48 21.18
C TYR A 22 7.50 -7.78 21.48
N PHE A 23 8.06 -8.89 20.99
CA PHE A 23 7.57 -10.24 21.20
C PHE A 23 8.69 -11.11 21.78
N ASP A 24 8.40 -11.87 22.82
CA ASP A 24 9.31 -12.84 23.44
C ASP A 24 9.59 -14.02 22.47
N PRO A 25 10.81 -14.57 22.31
CA PRO A 25 12.07 -14.30 23.01
C PRO A 25 13.00 -13.32 22.27
N GLY A 26 12.51 -12.13 21.93
CA GLY A 26 13.38 -11.02 21.50
C GLY A 26 13.15 -10.49 20.09
N ILE A 27 11.94 -10.62 19.55
CA ILE A 27 11.55 -10.16 18.22
C ILE A 27 10.99 -8.74 18.31
N ASN A 28 11.65 -7.79 17.67
CA ASN A 28 11.27 -6.39 17.59
C ASN A 28 10.75 -6.03 16.20
N ILE A 29 9.48 -5.64 16.13
CA ILE A 29 8.87 -5.07 14.94
C ILE A 29 8.84 -3.55 15.08
N PHE A 30 9.47 -2.86 14.13
CA PHE A 30 9.47 -1.41 14.03
C PHE A 30 8.45 -0.95 12.99
N ALA A 31 7.47 -0.16 13.40
CA ALA A 31 6.36 0.25 12.55
C ALA A 31 6.22 1.77 12.44
N ASP A 32 5.96 2.23 11.21
CA ASP A 32 5.64 3.61 10.84
C ASP A 32 6.56 4.69 11.46
N PRO A 33 7.83 4.78 11.04
CA PRO A 33 8.71 5.88 11.43
C PRO A 33 8.29 7.20 10.77
N SER A 34 7.57 8.01 11.54
CA SER A 34 7.19 9.38 11.19
C SER A 34 8.29 10.38 11.52
N TRP A 35 8.48 11.36 10.64
CA TRP A 35 9.48 12.42 10.78
C TRP A 35 9.03 13.71 10.07
N ASP A 36 9.41 14.85 10.64
CA ASP A 36 9.11 16.19 10.12
C ASP A 36 10.13 16.71 9.09
N GLY A 37 11.20 15.94 8.85
CA GLY A 37 12.27 16.27 7.92
C GLY A 37 13.36 17.20 8.48
N VAL A 38 13.28 17.58 9.76
CA VAL A 38 14.22 18.53 10.39
C VAL A 38 14.77 18.02 11.71
N ALA A 39 13.95 17.37 12.54
CA ALA A 39 14.35 16.98 13.88
C ALA A 39 15.43 15.89 13.90
N ASP A 40 16.23 15.86 14.97
CA ASP A 40 17.25 14.84 15.17
C ASP A 40 16.62 13.50 15.62
N LEU A 41 16.91 12.45 14.87
CA LEU A 41 16.43 11.08 15.12
C LEU A 41 17.40 10.23 15.96
N SER A 42 18.43 10.83 16.56
CA SER A 42 19.43 10.09 17.36
C SER A 42 18.87 9.41 18.62
N TYR A 43 17.66 9.77 19.07
CA TYR A 43 16.97 9.04 20.15
C TYR A 43 16.70 7.56 19.80
N LEU A 44 16.66 7.22 18.50
CA LEU A 44 16.48 5.84 18.02
C LEU A 44 17.77 5.02 18.03
N ASP A 45 18.96 5.64 18.20
CA ASP A 45 20.28 4.97 18.06
C ASP A 45 20.41 3.68 18.88
N LYS A 46 19.81 3.66 20.07
CA LYS A 46 19.88 2.51 20.98
C LYS A 46 18.99 1.35 20.53
N ILE A 47 17.93 1.65 19.80
CA ILE A 47 16.87 0.71 19.41
C ILE A 47 17.16 0.14 18.03
N ILE A 48 17.71 0.95 17.11
CA ILE A 48 18.02 0.53 15.73
C ILE A 48 18.71 -0.84 15.63
N PRO A 49 19.76 -1.17 16.42
CA PRO A 49 20.44 -2.47 16.33
C PRO A 49 19.59 -3.66 16.77
N GLN A 50 18.50 -3.42 17.51
CA GLN A 50 17.64 -4.46 18.07
C GLN A 50 16.46 -4.79 17.15
N ILE A 51 16.22 -4.00 16.09
CA ILE A 51 15.10 -4.15 15.17
C ILE A 51 15.32 -5.38 14.30
N ASN A 52 14.28 -6.18 14.10
CA ASN A 52 14.33 -7.37 13.24
C ASN A 52 13.47 -7.21 11.98
N VAL A 53 12.35 -6.50 12.05
CA VAL A 53 11.38 -6.37 10.95
C VAL A 53 10.81 -4.96 10.92
N ILE A 54 10.59 -4.42 9.71
CA ILE A 54 9.91 -3.12 9.53
C ILE A 54 8.54 -3.32 8.88
N LEU A 55 7.50 -2.71 9.44
CA LEU A 55 6.14 -2.68 8.87
C LEU A 55 5.72 -1.25 8.54
N LEU A 56 5.19 -1.03 7.34
CA LEU A 56 4.62 0.27 6.93
C LEU A 56 3.12 0.14 6.69
N SER A 57 2.33 1.07 7.21
CA SER A 57 0.87 1.01 7.19
C SER A 57 0.20 1.97 6.20
N HIS A 58 0.79 3.14 5.90
CA HIS A 58 0.22 4.13 4.99
C HIS A 58 1.30 4.87 4.19
N PRO A 59 0.98 5.40 2.98
CA PRO A 59 1.94 6.08 2.11
C PRO A 59 2.17 7.56 2.45
N THR A 60 1.57 8.11 3.50
CA THR A 60 1.69 9.55 3.81
C THR A 60 2.88 9.84 4.71
N ALA A 61 3.43 11.06 4.62
CA ALA A 61 4.59 11.48 5.41
C ALA A 61 4.41 11.27 6.92
N ASP A 62 3.18 11.38 7.42
CA ASP A 62 2.78 11.11 8.82
C ASP A 62 3.12 9.69 9.33
N PHE A 63 3.44 8.75 8.45
CA PHE A 63 3.77 7.36 8.80
C PHE A 63 5.15 6.93 8.30
N ILE A 64 5.58 7.41 7.13
CA ILE A 64 6.80 6.94 6.46
C ILE A 64 7.85 8.03 6.26
N GLY A 65 7.64 9.24 6.79
CA GLY A 65 8.53 10.38 6.59
C GLY A 65 9.99 10.11 6.99
N GLY A 66 10.20 9.34 8.06
CA GLY A 66 11.54 9.00 8.57
C GLY A 66 12.16 7.76 7.93
N PHE A 67 11.38 6.98 7.16
CA PHE A 67 11.78 5.67 6.67
C PHE A 67 13.08 5.72 5.86
N VAL A 68 13.13 6.52 4.79
CA VAL A 68 14.30 6.56 3.89
C VAL A 68 15.53 7.14 4.59
N TYR A 69 15.36 8.22 5.36
CA TYR A 69 16.45 8.83 6.11
C TYR A 69 17.09 7.86 7.10
N LEU A 70 16.29 7.07 7.82
CA LEU A 70 16.80 6.05 8.74
C LEU A 70 17.57 4.95 8.00
N LEU A 71 17.06 4.47 6.85
CA LEU A 71 17.76 3.47 6.05
C LEU A 71 19.10 3.98 5.50
N GLN A 72 19.19 5.26 5.15
CA GLN A 72 20.45 5.87 4.70
C GLN A 72 21.43 6.12 5.85
N LYS A 73 20.93 6.58 7.02
CA LYS A 73 21.76 6.82 8.21
C LYS A 73 22.26 5.51 8.83
N TYR A 74 21.45 4.44 8.82
CA TYR A 74 21.78 3.14 9.40
C TYR A 74 21.67 2.02 8.35
N PRO A 75 22.77 1.68 7.65
CA PRO A 75 22.78 0.63 6.63
C PRO A 75 22.33 -0.75 7.12
N VAL A 76 22.42 -1.03 8.44
CA VAL A 76 21.92 -2.27 9.06
C VAL A 76 20.44 -2.48 8.73
N LEU A 77 19.65 -1.41 8.70
CA LEU A 77 18.21 -1.49 8.41
C LEU A 77 17.91 -1.94 6.97
N LYS A 78 18.80 -1.67 6.02
CA LYS A 78 18.62 -2.10 4.61
C LYS A 78 18.68 -3.62 4.45
N THR A 79 19.28 -4.34 5.41
CA THR A 79 19.39 -5.80 5.38
C THR A 79 18.16 -6.50 5.98
N LEU A 80 17.30 -5.75 6.67
CA LEU A 80 16.13 -6.29 7.34
C LEU A 80 14.97 -6.48 6.35
N PRO A 81 14.08 -7.46 6.58
CA PRO A 81 12.86 -7.60 5.79
C PRO A 81 11.89 -6.46 6.12
N ILE A 82 11.45 -5.77 5.08
CA ILE A 82 10.51 -4.63 5.15
C ILE A 82 9.24 -5.05 4.43
N TYR A 83 8.09 -4.94 5.10
CA TYR A 83 6.80 -5.33 4.52
C TYR A 83 5.85 -4.13 4.42
N SER A 84 5.22 -4.00 3.27
CA SER A 84 4.13 -3.05 3.03
C SER A 84 3.24 -3.55 1.90
N THR A 85 2.16 -2.84 1.58
CA THR A 85 1.40 -3.13 0.36
C THR A 85 2.02 -2.47 -0.87
N TYR A 86 1.67 -2.98 -2.04
CA TYR A 86 2.16 -2.45 -3.31
C TYR A 86 1.89 -0.94 -3.50
N PRO A 87 0.71 -0.39 -3.18
CA PRO A 87 0.50 1.06 -3.33
C PRO A 87 1.26 1.87 -2.29
N ILE A 88 1.48 1.36 -1.07
CA ILE A 88 2.28 2.07 -0.05
C ILE A 88 3.71 2.27 -0.56
N THR A 89 4.28 1.25 -1.20
CA THR A 89 5.63 1.31 -1.76
C THR A 89 5.75 2.40 -2.84
N ASN A 90 4.82 2.43 -3.79
CA ASN A 90 4.89 3.34 -4.93
C ASN A 90 4.47 4.78 -4.59
N LEU A 91 3.37 4.95 -3.86
CA LEU A 91 2.94 6.27 -3.42
C LEU A 91 3.83 6.83 -2.31
N GLY A 92 4.51 5.97 -1.55
CA GLY A 92 5.52 6.38 -0.58
C GLY A 92 6.70 7.09 -1.21
N LYS A 93 7.18 6.63 -2.38
CA LYS A 93 8.20 7.33 -3.17
C LYS A 93 7.80 8.77 -3.46
N VAL A 94 6.53 9.00 -3.83
CA VAL A 94 6.00 10.33 -4.14
C VAL A 94 5.96 11.22 -2.89
N SER A 95 5.37 10.75 -1.80
CA SER A 95 5.22 11.56 -0.58
C SER A 95 6.55 11.89 0.07
N THR A 96 7.48 10.92 0.12
CA THR A 96 8.83 11.13 0.65
C THR A 96 9.62 12.10 -0.23
N THR A 97 9.52 11.98 -1.56
CA THR A 97 10.19 12.92 -2.49
C THR A 97 9.68 14.34 -2.29
N GLU A 98 8.36 14.53 -2.15
CA GLU A 98 7.78 15.86 -1.89
C GLU A 98 8.29 16.46 -0.59
N MET A 99 8.22 15.69 0.50
CA MET A 99 8.65 16.17 1.82
C MET A 99 10.15 16.48 1.84
N TYR A 100 10.98 15.59 1.30
CA TYR A 100 12.44 15.75 1.31
C TYR A 100 12.88 16.90 0.41
N ARG A 101 12.21 17.11 -0.73
CA ARG A 101 12.44 18.27 -1.58
C ARG A 101 12.05 19.56 -0.88
N ALA A 102 10.89 19.61 -0.22
CA ALA A 102 10.44 20.78 0.53
C ALA A 102 11.43 21.17 1.65
N LYS A 103 12.06 20.19 2.30
CA LYS A 103 13.06 20.41 3.36
C LYS A 103 14.49 20.59 2.86
N GLY A 104 14.70 20.54 1.55
CA GLY A 104 16.01 20.72 0.92
C GLY A 104 16.97 19.52 1.01
N LEU A 105 16.45 18.34 1.35
CA LEU A 105 17.23 17.10 1.47
C LEU A 105 17.51 16.44 0.11
N VAL A 106 16.67 16.72 -0.90
CA VAL A 106 16.71 16.12 -2.24
C VAL A 106 16.56 17.19 -3.34
N GLY A 107 17.21 16.92 -4.48
CA GLY A 107 17.17 17.73 -5.69
C GLY A 107 18.50 18.47 -5.93
N PRO A 108 18.57 19.32 -6.96
CA PRO A 108 19.72 20.19 -7.25
C PRO A 108 19.86 21.30 -6.20
N LEU A 109 20.08 20.93 -4.95
CA LEU A 109 20.37 21.84 -3.85
C LEU A 109 21.72 21.54 -3.22
N GLU A 110 22.39 22.61 -2.79
CA GLU A 110 23.60 22.53 -1.97
C GLU A 110 23.40 21.67 -0.71
N SER A 111 22.23 21.80 -0.05
CA SER A 111 21.87 21.07 1.17
C SER A 111 21.47 19.60 0.94
N SER A 112 21.49 19.12 -0.31
CA SER A 112 21.00 17.78 -0.63
C SER A 112 21.92 16.68 -0.10
N ILE A 113 21.37 15.90 0.83
CA ILE A 113 22.07 14.78 1.46
C ILE A 113 21.96 13.49 0.64
N MET A 114 20.90 13.34 -0.17
CA MET A 114 20.62 12.14 -0.95
C MET A 114 19.95 12.48 -2.28
N GLU A 115 20.01 11.53 -3.22
CA GLU A 115 19.40 11.66 -4.53
C GLU A 115 18.01 11.04 -4.57
N LYS A 116 17.19 11.40 -5.57
CA LYS A 116 15.89 10.76 -5.78
C LYS A 116 16.01 9.24 -6.02
N SER A 117 17.08 8.80 -6.69
CA SER A 117 17.40 7.39 -6.90
C SER A 117 17.56 6.62 -5.58
N ASP A 118 18.07 7.26 -4.53
CA ASP A 118 18.23 6.65 -3.21
C ASP A 118 16.88 6.39 -2.52
N ILE A 119 15.91 7.28 -2.74
CA ILE A 119 14.53 7.08 -2.29
C ILE A 119 13.95 5.87 -3.02
N ASP A 120 14.06 5.84 -4.35
CA ASP A 120 13.50 4.78 -5.17
C ASP A 120 14.06 3.41 -4.77
N GLU A 121 15.38 3.28 -4.58
CA GLU A 121 16.04 2.06 -4.10
C GLU A 121 15.55 1.59 -2.72
N CYS A 122 15.41 2.51 -1.76
CA CYS A 122 14.91 2.16 -0.43
C CYS A 122 13.49 1.58 -0.48
N PHE A 123 12.62 2.15 -1.32
CA PHE A 123 11.27 1.60 -1.51
C PHE A 123 11.26 0.31 -2.35
N ASP A 124 12.17 0.15 -3.31
CA ASP A 124 12.30 -1.09 -4.10
C ASP A 124 12.77 -2.29 -3.28
N SER A 125 13.43 -2.05 -2.13
CA SER A 125 13.80 -3.11 -1.18
C SER A 125 12.61 -3.69 -0.39
N ILE A 126 11.44 -3.07 -0.46
CA ILE A 126 10.25 -3.48 0.28
C ILE A 126 9.62 -4.72 -0.36
N ILE A 127 9.23 -5.69 0.48
CA ILE A 127 8.49 -6.87 0.07
C ILE A 127 7.00 -6.51 0.00
N PRO A 128 6.39 -6.44 -1.21
CA PRO A 128 5.00 -6.05 -1.36
C PRO A 128 4.07 -7.22 -1.00
N LEU A 129 3.07 -6.94 -0.16
CA LEU A 129 2.03 -7.87 0.24
C LEU A 129 0.66 -7.48 -0.34
N LYS A 130 -0.21 -8.47 -0.54
CA LYS A 130 -1.62 -8.27 -0.93
C LYS A 130 -2.54 -8.33 0.29
N TYR A 131 -3.69 -7.65 0.23
CA TYR A 131 -4.67 -7.70 1.30
C TYR A 131 -5.12 -9.14 1.61
N SER A 132 -5.36 -9.40 2.90
CA SER A 132 -5.82 -10.67 3.45
C SER A 132 -4.90 -11.86 3.19
N GLN A 133 -3.70 -11.64 2.65
CA GLN A 133 -2.67 -12.65 2.50
C GLN A 133 -1.86 -12.79 3.80
N SER A 134 -2.02 -13.92 4.48
CA SER A 134 -1.19 -14.21 5.66
C SER A 134 0.21 -14.63 5.23
N THR A 135 1.21 -13.87 5.65
CA THR A 135 2.61 -14.09 5.28
C THR A 135 3.41 -14.43 6.53
N PRO A 136 3.99 -15.63 6.63
CA PRO A 136 4.91 -15.96 7.72
C PRO A 136 6.18 -15.12 7.58
N LEU A 137 6.66 -14.57 8.70
CA LEU A 137 7.91 -13.81 8.71
C LEU A 137 9.11 -14.77 8.62
N THR A 138 10.18 -14.31 7.99
CA THR A 138 11.40 -15.08 7.76
C THR A 138 12.49 -14.77 8.78
N GLY A 139 13.48 -15.67 8.93
CA GLY A 139 14.65 -15.48 9.78
C GLY A 139 14.33 -15.52 11.28
N ILE A 140 14.84 -14.55 12.05
CA ILE A 140 14.70 -14.48 13.51
C ILE A 140 13.22 -14.36 13.93
N ALA A 141 12.36 -13.86 13.06
CA ALA A 141 10.93 -13.71 13.30
C ALA A 141 10.09 -14.96 12.91
N GLN A 142 10.74 -16.10 12.69
CA GLN A 142 10.07 -17.36 12.36
C GLN A 142 9.13 -17.78 13.50
N GLY A 143 7.83 -17.91 13.18
CA GLY A 143 6.76 -18.15 14.16
C GLY A 143 5.74 -17.02 14.26
N LEU A 144 6.06 -15.83 13.73
CA LEU A 144 5.07 -14.76 13.53
C LEU A 144 4.51 -14.80 12.11
N SER A 145 3.23 -14.48 11.97
CA SER A 145 2.62 -14.21 10.68
C SER A 145 1.96 -12.84 10.67
N VAL A 146 2.12 -12.12 9.57
CA VAL A 146 1.53 -10.80 9.36
C VAL A 146 0.50 -10.88 8.24
N THR A 147 -0.65 -10.25 8.45
CA THR A 147 -1.73 -10.19 7.47
C THR A 147 -2.19 -8.74 7.32
N PRO A 148 -1.98 -8.10 6.16
CA PRO A 148 -2.45 -6.75 5.91
C PRO A 148 -3.94 -6.76 5.54
N TYR A 149 -4.73 -5.87 6.15
CA TYR A 149 -6.14 -5.66 5.81
C TYR A 149 -6.38 -4.21 5.39
N ASN A 150 -7.33 -3.98 4.49
CA ASN A 150 -7.65 -2.63 4.03
C ASN A 150 -8.12 -1.73 5.20
N SER A 151 -7.44 -0.60 5.36
CA SER A 151 -7.77 0.43 6.35
C SER A 151 -8.84 1.42 5.90
N GLY A 152 -9.06 1.56 4.58
CA GLY A 152 -9.95 2.58 4.01
C GLY A 152 -9.49 4.03 4.17
N HIS A 153 -8.30 4.30 4.73
CA HIS A 153 -7.80 5.66 4.98
C HIS A 153 -6.89 6.20 3.86
N SER A 154 -6.27 5.35 3.06
CA SER A 154 -5.44 5.77 1.91
C SER A 154 -5.35 4.62 0.90
N LEU A 155 -4.96 4.91 -0.34
CA LEU A 155 -4.81 3.87 -1.36
C LEU A 155 -3.72 2.88 -0.93
N GLY A 156 -4.08 1.60 -0.81
CA GLY A 156 -3.22 0.55 -0.26
C GLY A 156 -3.00 0.60 1.26
N GLY A 157 -3.56 1.59 1.97
CA GLY A 157 -3.37 1.74 3.40
C GLY A 157 -3.88 0.52 4.18
N THR A 158 -3.10 0.06 5.15
CA THR A 158 -3.35 -1.17 5.88
C THR A 158 -3.42 -1.00 7.38
N PHE A 159 -4.28 -1.80 8.02
CA PHE A 159 -4.02 -2.23 9.38
C PHE A 159 -3.48 -3.66 9.37
N TRP A 160 -2.62 -3.98 10.33
CA TRP A 160 -1.91 -5.25 10.41
C TRP A 160 -2.54 -6.16 11.45
N SER A 161 -2.83 -7.41 11.08
CA SER A 161 -3.08 -8.49 12.03
C SER A 161 -1.82 -9.32 12.15
N ILE A 162 -1.22 -9.29 13.34
CA ILE A 162 -0.02 -10.03 13.69
C ILE A 162 -0.46 -11.22 14.53
N ASN A 163 -0.24 -12.43 14.03
CA ASN A 163 -0.48 -13.64 14.80
C ASN A 163 0.85 -14.13 15.40
N TYR A 164 0.83 -14.38 16.70
CA TYR A 164 1.98 -14.84 17.48
C TYR A 164 1.45 -15.84 18.52
N ASN A 165 1.96 -17.08 18.51
CA ASN A 165 1.57 -18.14 19.45
C ASN A 165 0.04 -18.29 19.65
N ASN A 166 -0.72 -18.34 18.56
CA ASN A 166 -2.20 -18.36 18.53
C ASN A 166 -2.90 -17.12 19.13
N GLU A 167 -2.15 -16.12 19.57
CA GLU A 167 -2.68 -14.80 19.92
C GLU A 167 -2.67 -13.88 18.69
N LYS A 168 -3.61 -12.93 18.69
CA LYS A 168 -3.80 -11.98 17.60
C LYS A 168 -3.66 -10.57 18.12
N ILE A 169 -2.76 -9.81 17.52
CA ILE A 169 -2.53 -8.41 17.81
C ILE A 169 -2.87 -7.61 16.56
N VAL A 170 -3.72 -6.60 16.73
CA VAL A 170 -4.16 -5.74 15.63
C VAL A 170 -3.51 -4.38 15.78
N TYR A 171 -2.72 -3.97 14.79
CA TYR A 171 -2.10 -2.65 14.71
C TYR A 171 -2.80 -1.81 13.63
N ALA A 172 -3.59 -0.82 14.04
CA ALA A 172 -4.45 -0.01 13.18
C ALA A 172 -4.29 1.50 13.49
N PRO A 173 -3.16 2.11 13.12
CA PRO A 173 -2.84 3.49 13.51
C PRO A 173 -3.82 4.52 12.92
N ALA A 174 -4.27 4.33 11.68
CA ALA A 174 -5.37 5.09 11.09
C ALA A 174 -6.27 4.20 10.23
N TRP A 175 -7.56 4.49 10.21
CA TRP A 175 -8.54 3.72 9.44
C TRP A 175 -9.85 4.49 9.29
N ASN A 176 -10.62 4.13 8.27
CA ASN A 176 -11.91 4.72 7.93
C ASN A 176 -13.00 3.66 7.93
N HIS A 177 -14.04 3.84 8.73
CA HIS A 177 -15.21 2.95 8.71
C HIS A 177 -16.15 3.22 7.53
N SER A 178 -16.15 4.45 7.00
CA SER A 178 -17.04 4.87 5.92
C SER A 178 -16.46 4.51 4.57
N LYS A 179 -17.34 4.35 3.57
CA LYS A 179 -16.91 4.21 2.17
C LYS A 179 -16.67 5.61 1.61
N ASP A 180 -15.50 5.78 1.01
CA ASP A 180 -15.09 7.01 0.33
C ASP A 180 -15.60 6.99 -1.13
N SER A 181 -15.27 8.02 -1.92
CA SER A 181 -15.61 8.01 -3.35
C SER A 181 -14.94 6.85 -4.09
N PHE A 182 -13.67 6.60 -3.74
CA PHE A 182 -12.78 5.70 -4.46
C PHE A 182 -12.30 4.50 -3.65
N LEU A 183 -12.37 4.53 -2.32
CA LEU A 183 -11.90 3.47 -1.43
C LEU A 183 -13.06 2.75 -0.74
N ASN A 184 -12.84 1.46 -0.46
CA ASN A 184 -13.72 0.69 0.41
C ASN A 184 -13.46 1.02 1.88
N SER A 185 -14.49 0.86 2.70
CA SER A 185 -14.38 0.94 4.16
C SER A 185 -13.37 -0.08 4.73
N ALA A 186 -12.84 0.22 5.92
CA ALA A 186 -11.97 -0.66 6.66
C ALA A 186 -12.57 -2.05 6.85
N THR A 187 -11.74 -3.08 6.69
CA THR A 187 -12.14 -4.50 6.70
C THR A 187 -12.33 -5.05 8.12
N PHE A 188 -12.75 -4.26 9.10
CA PHE A 188 -13.06 -4.76 10.45
C PHE A 188 -14.37 -5.56 10.49
N LEU A 189 -15.35 -5.13 9.69
CA LEU A 189 -16.69 -5.72 9.63
C LEU A 189 -16.94 -6.30 8.23
N GLN A 190 -17.68 -7.40 8.20
CA GLN A 190 -18.27 -7.97 7.00
C GLN A 190 -19.48 -7.12 6.53
N SER A 191 -19.97 -7.39 5.32
CA SER A 191 -21.13 -6.69 4.72
C SER A 191 -22.42 -6.81 5.54
N ASN A 192 -22.56 -7.85 6.35
CA ASN A 192 -23.68 -8.08 7.28
C ASN A 192 -23.52 -7.32 8.62
N GLY A 193 -22.45 -6.54 8.80
CA GLY A 193 -22.15 -5.81 10.03
C GLY A 193 -21.51 -6.65 11.14
N HIS A 194 -21.29 -7.95 10.92
CA HIS A 194 -20.58 -8.81 11.87
C HIS A 194 -19.06 -8.65 11.72
N PRO A 195 -18.30 -8.79 12.81
CA PRO A 195 -16.84 -8.72 12.75
C PRO A 195 -16.29 -9.91 11.96
N ILE A 196 -15.16 -9.71 11.28
CA ILE A 196 -14.49 -10.79 10.57
C ILE A 196 -14.02 -11.85 11.59
N PRO A 197 -14.32 -13.16 11.40
CA PRO A 197 -13.97 -14.20 12.36
C PRO A 197 -12.48 -14.22 12.74
N GLN A 198 -11.61 -13.90 11.79
CA GLN A 198 -10.17 -13.79 12.02
C GLN A 198 -9.80 -12.67 12.99
N LEU A 199 -10.61 -11.62 13.11
CA LEU A 199 -10.35 -10.42 13.94
C LEU A 199 -11.19 -10.38 15.23
N VAL A 200 -12.01 -11.40 15.51
CA VAL A 200 -12.82 -11.46 16.74
C VAL A 200 -11.94 -11.81 17.95
N LYS A 201 -12.17 -11.10 19.07
CA LYS A 201 -11.49 -11.26 20.36
C LYS A 201 -9.95 -11.23 20.26
N PRO A 202 -9.35 -10.19 19.66
CA PRO A 202 -7.91 -10.07 19.62
C PRO A 202 -7.34 -9.88 21.04
N ALA A 203 -6.09 -10.31 21.22
CA ALA A 203 -5.34 -10.10 22.45
C ALA A 203 -5.16 -8.60 22.72
N SER A 204 -4.70 -7.87 21.70
CA SER A 204 -4.50 -6.43 21.79
C SER A 204 -4.93 -5.74 20.50
N VAL A 205 -5.56 -4.58 20.63
CA VAL A 205 -5.84 -3.66 19.51
C VAL A 205 -5.12 -2.36 19.80
N ILE A 206 -4.30 -1.91 18.87
CA ILE A 206 -3.60 -0.63 18.90
C ILE A 206 -4.26 0.26 17.86
N THR A 207 -4.83 1.39 18.28
CA THR A 207 -5.55 2.32 17.39
C THR A 207 -5.21 3.77 17.69
N GLY A 208 -5.21 4.62 16.66
CA GLY A 208 -5.05 6.07 16.82
C GLY A 208 -6.27 6.75 17.46
N SER A 209 -6.06 7.95 18.02
CA SER A 209 -7.11 8.84 18.52
C SER A 209 -7.52 9.95 17.55
N ASP A 210 -6.99 9.93 16.32
CA ASP A 210 -7.35 10.88 15.25
C ASP A 210 -8.78 10.55 14.75
N LEU A 211 -9.75 11.36 15.20
CA LEU A 211 -11.16 11.16 14.89
C LEU A 211 -11.66 12.17 13.85
N GLY A 212 -12.43 11.65 12.90
CA GLY A 212 -13.14 12.44 11.90
C GLY A 212 -14.46 13.04 12.42
N SER A 213 -15.04 13.88 11.57
CA SER A 213 -16.33 14.51 11.73
C SER A 213 -17.46 13.47 11.74
N SER A 214 -18.45 13.71 12.59
CA SER A 214 -19.68 12.90 12.67
C SER A 214 -20.64 13.11 11.51
N LEU A 215 -20.39 14.09 10.63
CA LEU A 215 -21.21 14.32 9.45
C LEU A 215 -21.08 13.15 8.46
N SER A 216 -22.18 12.80 7.80
CA SER A 216 -22.14 11.80 6.74
C SER A 216 -21.36 12.33 5.54
N TYR A 217 -20.61 11.45 4.88
CA TYR A 217 -19.79 11.76 3.72
C TYR A 217 -20.52 12.65 2.67
N ASN A 218 -21.74 12.28 2.27
CA ASN A 218 -22.53 13.04 1.29
C ASN A 218 -22.82 14.49 1.73
N LYS A 219 -23.07 14.74 3.02
CA LYS A 219 -23.32 16.09 3.54
C LYS A 219 -22.06 16.94 3.54
N LYS A 220 -20.90 16.32 3.82
CA LYS A 220 -19.61 17.00 3.74
C LYS A 220 -19.33 17.42 2.30
N LEU A 221 -19.62 16.53 1.34
CA LEU A 221 -19.44 16.77 -0.08
C LEU A 221 -20.36 17.89 -0.61
N GLU A 222 -21.64 17.89 -0.21
CA GLU A 222 -22.59 18.96 -0.55
C GLU A 222 -22.09 20.33 -0.07
N LYS A 223 -21.62 20.41 1.18
CA LYS A 223 -21.02 21.64 1.72
C LYS A 223 -19.76 22.05 0.98
N PHE A 224 -18.89 21.09 0.66
CA PHE A 224 -17.65 21.34 -0.07
C PHE A 224 -17.92 21.95 -1.45
N PHE A 225 -18.80 21.34 -2.24
CA PHE A 225 -19.12 21.87 -3.56
C PHE A 225 -19.88 23.20 -3.50
N THR A 226 -20.75 23.41 -2.51
CA THR A 226 -21.39 24.70 -2.29
C THR A 226 -20.37 25.82 -2.09
N LEU A 227 -19.28 25.56 -1.34
CA LEU A 227 -18.19 26.52 -1.17
C LEU A 227 -17.40 26.73 -2.46
N VAL A 228 -17.05 25.65 -3.15
CA VAL A 228 -16.32 25.70 -4.43
C VAL A 228 -17.08 26.55 -5.44
N ASP A 229 -18.38 26.29 -5.63
CA ASP A 229 -19.25 27.04 -6.54
C ASP A 229 -19.37 28.52 -6.13
N ALA A 230 -19.48 28.80 -4.83
CA ALA A 230 -19.56 30.15 -4.32
C ALA A 230 -18.27 30.97 -4.57
N THR A 231 -17.11 30.34 -4.44
CA THR A 231 -15.80 30.97 -4.73
C THR A 231 -15.61 31.17 -6.24
N ILE A 232 -15.95 30.17 -7.05
CA ILE A 232 -15.86 30.25 -8.52
C ILE A 232 -16.79 31.34 -9.06
N ALA A 233 -18.02 31.45 -8.53
CA ALA A 233 -18.98 32.48 -8.93
C ALA A 233 -18.48 33.92 -8.66
N GLN A 234 -17.59 34.09 -7.67
CA GLN A 234 -16.95 35.38 -7.37
C GLN A 234 -15.70 35.64 -8.24
N ASN A 235 -15.42 34.76 -9.20
CA ASN A 235 -14.20 34.75 -10.01
C ASN A 235 -12.92 34.62 -9.16
N GLY A 236 -13.02 33.92 -8.02
CA GLY A 236 -11.93 33.68 -7.08
C GLY A 236 -11.23 32.34 -7.30
N THR A 237 -10.08 32.18 -6.65
CA THR A 237 -9.30 30.94 -6.64
C THR A 237 -9.66 30.06 -5.45
N VAL A 238 -9.98 28.79 -5.71
CA VAL A 238 -10.15 27.76 -4.66
C VAL A 238 -8.79 27.11 -4.42
N PHE A 239 -8.23 27.29 -3.22
CA PHE A 239 -6.94 26.73 -2.83
C PHE A 239 -7.11 25.51 -1.92
N LEU A 240 -6.55 24.37 -2.34
CA LEU A 240 -6.67 23.06 -1.69
C LEU A 240 -5.27 22.50 -1.34
N PRO A 241 -4.77 22.72 -0.12
CA PRO A 241 -3.55 22.05 0.37
C PRO A 241 -3.87 20.60 0.73
N THR A 242 -3.18 19.64 0.10
CA THR A 242 -3.51 18.21 0.21
C THR A 242 -2.27 17.32 0.16
N SER A 243 -2.38 16.09 0.69
CA SER A 243 -1.33 15.08 0.51
C SER A 243 -1.44 14.43 -0.87
N MET A 244 -0.37 14.47 -1.67
CA MET A 244 -0.32 13.91 -3.03
C MET A 244 -0.56 12.39 -3.07
N SER A 245 -0.12 11.68 -2.05
CA SER A 245 -0.28 10.24 -1.88
C SER A 245 -1.55 9.86 -1.09
N GLY A 246 -2.32 10.86 -0.68
CA GLY A 246 -3.49 10.73 0.19
C GLY A 246 -4.76 11.25 -0.47
N ARG A 247 -5.36 12.30 0.11
CA ARG A 247 -6.68 12.80 -0.30
C ARG A 247 -6.71 13.51 -1.65
N PHE A 248 -5.56 13.92 -2.19
CA PHE A 248 -5.48 14.51 -3.53
C PHE A 248 -6.19 13.63 -4.58
N LEU A 249 -5.97 12.31 -4.54
CA LEU A 249 -6.58 11.37 -5.48
C LEU A 249 -8.11 11.39 -5.43
N GLU A 250 -8.68 11.44 -4.22
CA GLU A 250 -10.12 11.52 -4.03
C GLU A 250 -10.68 12.87 -4.49
N LEU A 251 -10.08 13.96 -4.02
CA LEU A 251 -10.55 15.31 -4.27
C LEU A 251 -10.49 15.67 -5.75
N LEU A 252 -9.44 15.25 -6.45
CA LEU A 252 -9.36 15.45 -7.89
C LEU A 252 -10.48 14.71 -8.62
N HIS A 253 -10.71 13.44 -8.28
CA HIS A 253 -11.78 12.64 -8.89
C HIS A 253 -13.16 13.26 -8.64
N LEU A 254 -13.42 13.73 -7.42
CA LEU A 254 -14.65 14.43 -7.05
C LEU A 254 -14.79 15.77 -7.79
N MET A 255 -13.72 16.55 -7.89
CA MET A 255 -13.72 17.84 -8.56
C MET A 255 -13.99 17.68 -10.06
N ASP A 256 -13.37 16.69 -10.70
CA ASP A 256 -13.59 16.37 -12.11
C ASP A 256 -15.05 15.99 -12.39
N GLN A 257 -15.66 15.17 -11.52
CA GLN A 257 -17.08 14.84 -11.63
C GLN A 257 -18.00 16.04 -11.45
N HIS A 258 -17.67 16.96 -10.54
CA HIS A 258 -18.49 18.14 -10.23
C HIS A 258 -18.39 19.23 -11.29
N LEU A 259 -17.16 19.53 -11.76
CA LEU A 259 -16.94 20.51 -12.83
C LEU A 259 -17.46 20.00 -14.18
N GLY A 260 -17.40 18.69 -14.43
CA GLY A 260 -17.86 18.08 -15.67
C GLY A 260 -17.18 18.71 -16.89
N ASN A 261 -17.97 19.37 -17.75
CA ASN A 261 -17.45 20.04 -18.95
C ASN A 261 -17.27 21.57 -18.78
N GLN A 262 -17.32 22.09 -17.54
CA GLN A 262 -17.09 23.51 -17.32
C GLN A 262 -15.63 23.88 -17.64
N PRO A 263 -15.36 25.01 -18.34
CA PRO A 263 -14.02 25.41 -18.75
C PRO A 263 -13.23 26.06 -17.60
N ILE A 264 -13.25 25.46 -16.41
CA ILE A 264 -12.54 25.95 -15.23
C ILE A 264 -11.22 25.18 -15.12
N PRO A 265 -10.06 25.85 -15.11
CA PRO A 265 -8.77 25.17 -15.04
C PRO A 265 -8.55 24.58 -13.64
N VAL A 266 -8.16 23.30 -13.63
CA VAL A 266 -7.67 22.59 -12.44
C VAL A 266 -6.16 22.53 -12.51
N LEU A 267 -5.50 23.23 -11.58
CA LEU A 267 -4.06 23.40 -11.54
C LEU A 267 -3.45 22.56 -10.41
N LEU A 268 -2.25 22.04 -10.64
CA LEU A 268 -1.47 21.32 -9.63
C LEU A 268 -0.06 21.90 -9.51
N VAL A 269 0.30 22.25 -8.28
CA VAL A 269 1.62 22.74 -7.91
C VAL A 269 2.28 21.73 -6.93
N ALA A 270 3.13 20.87 -7.48
CA ALA A 270 3.81 19.79 -6.77
C ALA A 270 5.16 19.49 -7.44
N PHE A 271 6.20 19.16 -6.66
CA PHE A 271 7.52 18.86 -7.24
C PHE A 271 7.51 17.56 -8.07
N THR A 272 6.72 16.58 -7.64
CA THR A 272 6.51 15.27 -8.27
C THR A 272 5.39 15.28 -9.32
N GLY A 273 4.79 16.45 -9.59
CA GLY A 273 3.80 16.66 -10.65
C GLY A 273 2.65 15.65 -10.63
N SER A 274 2.30 15.10 -11.80
CA SER A 274 1.19 14.16 -11.98
C SER A 274 1.56 12.70 -11.75
N LYS A 275 2.78 12.40 -11.27
CA LYS A 275 3.24 11.01 -11.04
C LYS A 275 2.31 10.22 -10.13
N SER A 276 1.70 10.85 -9.12
CA SER A 276 0.71 10.21 -8.25
C SER A 276 -0.50 9.67 -9.03
N LEU A 277 -0.96 10.41 -10.05
CA LEU A 277 -2.08 10.01 -10.92
C LEU A 277 -1.70 8.85 -11.83
N SER A 278 -0.53 8.91 -12.46
CA SER A 278 0.00 7.81 -13.27
C SER A 278 0.08 6.50 -12.45
N LEU A 279 0.57 6.59 -11.21
CA LEU A 279 0.66 5.42 -10.31
C LEU A 279 -0.71 4.92 -9.88
N ALA A 280 -1.63 5.81 -9.49
CA ALA A 280 -2.99 5.44 -9.10
C ALA A 280 -3.76 4.77 -10.26
N GLY A 281 -3.56 5.26 -11.50
CA GLY A 281 -4.15 4.68 -12.71
C GLY A 281 -3.73 3.24 -12.97
N ASN A 282 -2.54 2.83 -12.49
CA ASN A 282 -2.04 1.46 -12.63
C ASN A 282 -2.48 0.53 -11.47
N MET A 283 -3.14 1.07 -10.43
CA MET A 283 -3.47 0.34 -9.18
C MET A 283 -4.98 0.29 -8.92
N LEU A 284 -5.80 0.21 -9.97
CA LEU A 284 -7.26 0.19 -9.86
C LEU A 284 -7.80 -1.01 -9.06
N GLU A 285 -7.06 -2.13 -9.02
CA GLU A 285 -7.40 -3.33 -8.24
C GLU A 285 -7.47 -3.06 -6.71
N TRP A 286 -6.81 -2.00 -6.24
CA TRP A 286 -6.78 -1.60 -4.82
C TRP A 286 -7.92 -0.65 -4.44
N MET A 287 -8.75 -0.26 -5.42
CA MET A 287 -9.83 0.71 -5.26
C MET A 287 -11.19 0.02 -5.08
N SER A 288 -12.22 0.82 -4.81
CA SER A 288 -13.58 0.34 -4.75
C SER A 288 -14.04 -0.17 -6.12
N PRO A 289 -14.82 -1.26 -6.19
CA PRO A 289 -15.39 -1.76 -7.44
C PRO A 289 -16.25 -0.73 -8.18
N LYS A 290 -16.73 0.30 -7.48
CA LYS A 290 -17.51 1.39 -8.07
C LYS A 290 -16.70 2.14 -9.13
N ILE A 291 -15.43 2.44 -8.87
CA ILE A 291 -14.57 3.14 -9.84
C ILE A 291 -14.32 2.29 -11.07
N ILE A 292 -14.09 0.99 -10.88
CA ILE A 292 -13.87 0.06 -12.00
C ILE A 292 -15.11 0.04 -12.89
N LYS A 293 -16.29 -0.04 -12.28
CA LYS A 293 -17.56 0.01 -13.00
C LYS A 293 -17.78 1.36 -13.71
N ASP A 294 -17.52 2.48 -13.03
CA ASP A 294 -17.66 3.81 -13.62
C ASP A 294 -16.69 4.01 -14.80
N TRP A 295 -15.49 3.42 -14.72
CA TRP A 295 -14.50 3.38 -15.79
C TRP A 295 -14.97 2.53 -16.98
N GLU A 296 -15.48 1.33 -16.72
CA GLU A 296 -16.02 0.42 -17.76
C GLU A 296 -17.21 1.06 -18.50
N GLU A 297 -18.08 1.78 -17.79
CA GLU A 297 -19.26 2.44 -18.37
C GLU A 297 -18.90 3.69 -19.19
N ARG A 298 -17.96 4.52 -18.71
CA ARG A 298 -17.61 5.80 -19.36
C ARG A 298 -16.46 5.68 -20.35
N ASN A 299 -15.69 4.59 -20.30
CA ASN A 299 -14.47 4.38 -21.07
C ASN A 299 -13.43 5.51 -20.89
N GLU A 300 -13.42 6.12 -19.71
CA GLU A 300 -12.54 7.23 -19.33
C GLU A 300 -11.74 6.89 -18.09
N THR A 301 -10.41 6.89 -18.19
CA THR A 301 -9.53 6.59 -17.06
C THR A 301 -9.76 7.55 -15.89
N PRO A 302 -10.00 7.05 -14.66
CA PRO A 302 -10.41 7.87 -13.51
C PRO A 302 -9.31 8.81 -12.99
N PHE A 303 -8.04 8.48 -13.22
CA PHE A 303 -6.86 9.27 -12.80
C PHE A 303 -6.01 9.68 -14.01
N ASP A 304 -6.64 10.24 -15.04
CA ASP A 304 -5.91 10.74 -16.20
C ASP A 304 -5.11 12.01 -15.85
N PRO A 305 -3.77 12.02 -15.99
CA PRO A 305 -2.94 13.21 -15.82
C PRO A 305 -3.38 14.40 -16.67
N SER A 306 -4.06 14.17 -17.81
CA SER A 306 -4.51 15.24 -18.71
C SER A 306 -5.59 16.15 -18.11
N ARG A 307 -6.27 15.71 -17.04
CA ARG A 307 -7.30 16.48 -16.32
C ARG A 307 -6.72 17.62 -15.46
N VAL A 308 -5.41 17.65 -15.31
CA VAL A 308 -4.72 18.62 -14.46
C VAL A 308 -3.64 19.33 -15.27
N GLN A 309 -3.58 20.66 -15.12
CA GLN A 309 -2.50 21.45 -15.65
C GLN A 309 -1.41 21.64 -14.59
N LEU A 310 -0.20 21.16 -14.88
CA LEU A 310 0.97 21.40 -14.04
C LEU A 310 1.41 22.86 -14.20
N VAL A 311 1.63 23.56 -13.09
CA VAL A 311 2.00 24.98 -13.06
C VAL A 311 2.98 25.21 -11.90
N ASP A 312 3.93 26.13 -12.08
CA ASP A 312 4.80 26.60 -10.99
C ASP A 312 4.15 27.77 -10.22
N VAL A 313 4.67 28.11 -9.05
CA VAL A 313 4.11 29.18 -8.20
C VAL A 313 4.12 30.53 -8.94
N ASP A 314 5.17 30.83 -9.71
CA ASP A 314 5.29 32.10 -10.44
C ASP A 314 4.34 32.18 -11.64
N ASP A 315 4.09 31.06 -12.32
CA ASP A 315 3.13 30.98 -13.43
C ASP A 315 1.69 31.10 -12.95
N LEU A 316 1.41 30.66 -11.72
CA LEU A 316 0.07 30.73 -11.13
C LEU A 316 -0.44 32.17 -10.99
N VAL A 317 0.45 33.11 -10.68
CA VAL A 317 0.13 34.55 -10.56
C VAL A 317 -0.26 35.13 -11.92
N GLN A 318 0.25 34.56 -13.02
CA GLN A 318 -0.01 35.03 -14.38
C GLN A 318 -1.36 34.56 -14.94
N LEU A 319 -2.04 33.61 -14.28
CA LEU A 319 -3.33 33.06 -14.71
C LEU A 319 -4.51 33.76 -13.99
N PRO A 320 -5.12 34.79 -14.59
CA PRO A 320 -6.27 35.47 -14.00
C PRO A 320 -7.56 34.64 -14.10
N GLY A 321 -8.49 34.89 -13.19
CA GLY A 321 -9.84 34.29 -13.20
C GLY A 321 -10.04 33.12 -12.24
N ALA A 322 -11.24 32.57 -12.27
CA ALA A 322 -11.66 31.43 -11.47
C ALA A 322 -10.85 30.18 -11.80
N LYS A 323 -10.26 29.57 -10.78
CA LYS A 323 -9.43 28.38 -10.91
C LYS A 323 -9.41 27.57 -9.62
N VAL A 324 -9.18 26.27 -9.75
CA VAL A 324 -9.00 25.35 -8.62
C VAL A 324 -7.53 24.96 -8.57
N VAL A 325 -6.88 25.13 -7.42
CA VAL A 325 -5.44 24.89 -7.25
C VAL A 325 -5.23 23.85 -6.17
N PHE A 326 -4.70 22.69 -6.58
CA PHE A 326 -4.18 21.67 -5.68
C PHE A 326 -2.70 21.91 -5.43
N THR A 327 -2.28 21.77 -4.17
CA THR A 327 -0.86 21.85 -3.81
C THR A 327 -0.44 20.68 -2.94
N ALA A 328 0.82 20.29 -3.10
CA ALA A 328 1.44 19.26 -2.28
C ALA A 328 1.77 19.83 -0.90
N ASP A 329 1.34 19.09 0.14
CA ASP A 329 1.48 19.38 1.57
C ASP A 329 0.24 20.02 2.21
N ALA A 330 -0.39 19.28 3.13
CA ALA A 330 -1.56 19.74 3.89
C ALA A 330 -1.16 20.61 5.09
N ASP A 331 0.07 20.48 5.59
CA ASP A 331 0.54 21.14 6.81
C ASP A 331 1.11 22.53 6.54
N LEU A 332 1.22 22.93 5.27
CA LEU A 332 1.83 24.18 4.82
C LEU A 332 3.22 24.38 5.40
N THR A 333 4.04 23.32 5.36
CA THR A 333 5.39 23.36 5.91
C THR A 333 6.26 24.37 5.15
N VAL A 334 7.12 25.07 5.87
CA VAL A 334 8.08 25.98 5.24
C VAL A 334 8.95 25.20 4.26
N GLY A 335 9.04 25.69 3.03
CA GLY A 335 9.74 25.03 1.93
C GLY A 335 8.84 24.28 0.95
N SER A 336 7.59 23.98 1.33
CA SER A 336 6.65 23.29 0.44
C SER A 336 6.05 24.23 -0.62
N THR A 337 5.56 23.62 -1.71
CA THR A 337 4.84 24.37 -2.75
C THR A 337 3.56 25.00 -2.22
N ALA A 338 2.89 24.34 -1.26
CA ALA A 338 1.67 24.85 -0.64
C ALA A 338 1.92 26.14 0.17
N HIS A 339 3.01 26.23 0.93
CA HIS A 339 3.37 27.44 1.68
C HIS A 339 3.68 28.64 0.77
N SER A 340 4.46 28.42 -0.30
CA SER A 340 4.77 29.46 -1.30
C SER A 340 3.53 29.89 -2.08
N THR A 341 2.68 28.94 -2.46
CA THR A 341 1.42 29.22 -3.16
C THR A 341 0.48 30.03 -2.29
N LEU A 342 0.34 29.67 -1.01
CA LEU A 342 -0.49 30.40 -0.07
C LEU A 342 -0.04 31.87 0.06
N ALA A 343 1.27 32.13 0.11
CA ALA A 343 1.80 33.50 0.18
C ALA A 343 1.39 34.36 -1.04
N SER A 344 1.21 33.74 -2.22
CA SER A 344 0.77 34.44 -3.45
C SER A 344 -0.74 34.63 -3.53
N ILE A 345 -1.54 33.64 -3.08
CA ILE A 345 -3.00 33.62 -3.23
C ILE A 345 -3.70 34.40 -2.11
N CYS A 346 -3.13 34.44 -0.90
CA CYS A 346 -3.81 34.92 0.28
C CYS A 346 -4.09 36.44 0.30
N VAL A 347 -3.62 37.20 -0.69
CA VAL A 347 -3.79 38.67 -0.74
C VAL A 347 -5.17 39.10 -1.28
N ASP A 348 -5.82 38.26 -2.09
CA ASP A 348 -7.10 38.59 -2.72
C ASP A 348 -8.29 38.03 -1.94
N GLU A 349 -9.22 38.93 -1.57
CA GLU A 349 -10.42 38.65 -0.78
C GLU A 349 -11.37 37.67 -1.46
N LYS A 350 -11.31 37.55 -2.79
CA LYS A 350 -12.13 36.62 -3.57
C LYS A 350 -11.67 35.17 -3.44
N ASN A 351 -10.42 34.95 -3.06
CA ASN A 351 -9.87 33.61 -2.95
C ASN A 351 -10.36 32.92 -1.68
N THR A 352 -10.47 31.60 -1.71
CA THR A 352 -10.89 30.82 -0.55
C THR A 352 -9.94 29.65 -0.34
N ILE A 353 -9.44 29.53 0.89
CA ILE A 353 -8.64 28.41 1.38
C ILE A 353 -9.60 27.40 1.99
N ILE A 354 -9.56 26.16 1.49
CA ILE A 354 -10.38 25.07 2.04
C ILE A 354 -9.44 23.97 2.52
N PHE A 355 -9.31 23.83 3.84
CA PHE A 355 -8.63 22.68 4.42
C PHE A 355 -9.55 21.45 4.37
N THR A 356 -9.03 20.36 3.81
CA THR A 356 -9.77 19.09 3.66
C THR A 356 -9.33 18.02 4.66
N GLU A 357 -8.20 18.26 5.34
CA GLU A 357 -7.62 17.43 6.37
C GLU A 357 -7.21 18.30 7.55
N ARG A 358 -7.16 17.74 8.77
CA ARG A 358 -6.56 18.45 9.89
C ARG A 358 -5.04 18.48 9.72
N PRO A 359 -4.40 19.64 9.87
CA PRO A 359 -2.95 19.72 9.85
C PRO A 359 -2.34 19.09 11.11
N THR A 360 -1.07 18.71 11.02
CA THR A 360 -0.29 18.19 12.16
C THR A 360 -0.07 19.26 13.22
N ASN A 361 0.05 18.85 14.48
CA ASN A 361 0.35 19.75 15.59
C ASN A 361 1.64 20.53 15.33
N SER A 362 1.71 21.78 15.80
CA SER A 362 2.86 22.69 15.66
C SER A 362 3.19 23.18 14.23
N SER A 363 2.42 22.78 13.21
CA SER A 363 2.60 23.27 11.84
C SER A 363 2.05 24.68 11.61
N PHE A 364 2.47 25.32 10.50
CA PHE A 364 1.90 26.59 10.06
C PHE A 364 0.41 26.44 9.71
N GLY A 365 0.04 25.31 9.09
CA GLY A 365 -1.36 24.93 8.87
C GLY A 365 -2.17 24.86 10.15
N ALA A 366 -1.63 24.27 11.23
CA ALA A 366 -2.32 24.22 12.52
C ALA A 366 -2.60 25.62 13.08
N SER A 367 -1.66 26.55 12.93
CA SER A 367 -1.86 27.94 13.35
C SER A 367 -3.01 28.61 12.60
N ILE A 368 -3.17 28.35 11.30
CA ILE A 368 -4.29 28.87 10.50
C ILE A 368 -5.60 28.18 10.87
N TYR A 369 -5.57 26.86 11.06
CA TYR A 369 -6.72 26.07 11.47
C TYR A 369 -7.28 26.53 12.84
N GLU A 370 -6.43 26.79 13.84
CA GLU A 370 -6.85 27.34 15.13
C GLU A 370 -7.53 28.72 15.00
N ILE A 371 -7.11 29.53 14.04
CA ILE A 371 -7.76 30.83 13.76
C ILE A 371 -9.15 30.60 13.17
N TRP A 372 -9.28 29.66 12.23
CA TRP A 372 -10.59 29.27 11.70
C TRP A 372 -11.54 28.80 12.81
N GLU A 373 -11.07 27.96 13.72
CA GLU A 373 -11.89 27.48 14.85
C GLU A 373 -12.40 28.63 15.73
N LYS A 374 -11.50 29.56 16.10
CA LYS A 374 -11.86 30.74 16.91
C LYS A 374 -12.89 31.62 16.22
N LEU A 375 -12.66 31.98 14.94
CA LEU A 375 -13.56 32.81 14.16
C LEU A 375 -14.93 32.15 13.94
N THR A 376 -14.96 30.83 13.76
CA THR A 376 -16.20 30.07 13.60
C THR A 376 -16.99 30.04 14.91
N LEU A 377 -16.33 29.83 16.04
CA LEU A 377 -16.97 29.87 17.36
C LEU A 377 -17.54 31.26 17.69
N GLU A 378 -16.82 32.34 17.33
CA GLU A 378 -17.28 33.72 17.54
C GLU A 378 -18.52 34.07 16.71
N ARG A 379 -18.59 33.59 15.46
CA ARG A 379 -19.68 33.95 14.53
C ARG A 379 -20.89 33.02 14.59
N ASN A 380 -20.65 31.71 14.70
CA ASN A 380 -21.69 30.68 14.64
C ASN A 380 -22.06 30.12 16.02
N GLY A 381 -21.27 30.40 17.06
CA GLY A 381 -21.47 29.86 18.42
C GLY A 381 -21.21 28.34 18.55
N LYS A 382 -20.94 27.65 17.44
CA LYS A 382 -20.61 26.23 17.35
C LYS A 382 -19.60 26.00 16.23
N LEU A 383 -18.71 25.03 16.43
CA LEU A 383 -17.80 24.58 15.39
C LEU A 383 -18.58 23.74 14.38
N GLU A 384 -18.70 24.22 13.16
CA GLU A 384 -19.42 23.56 12.08
C GLU A 384 -18.55 23.45 10.83
N ASP A 385 -18.38 22.23 10.32
CA ASP A 385 -17.65 21.97 9.08
C ASP A 385 -18.29 22.71 7.89
N GLY A 386 -17.44 23.28 7.04
CA GLY A 386 -17.83 23.98 5.82
C GLY A 386 -18.38 25.38 6.04
N PHE A 387 -18.24 25.95 7.24
CA PHE A 387 -18.57 27.35 7.49
C PHE A 387 -17.43 28.25 6.97
N PRO A 388 -17.69 29.16 6.01
CA PRO A 388 -16.67 30.08 5.52
C PRO A 388 -16.56 31.30 6.44
N VAL A 389 -15.34 31.64 6.85
CA VAL A 389 -15.04 32.86 7.61
C VAL A 389 -14.09 33.75 6.81
N PRO A 390 -14.26 35.08 6.81
CA PRO A 390 -13.28 35.98 6.25
C PRO A 390 -12.05 35.98 7.15
N PHE A 391 -10.90 35.77 6.52
CA PHE A 391 -9.60 35.71 7.15
C PHE A 391 -8.83 36.99 6.83
N GLU A 392 -8.68 37.87 7.83
CA GLU A 392 -7.81 39.04 7.75
C GLU A 392 -6.78 39.00 8.89
N LYS A 393 -5.52 38.68 8.56
CA LYS A 393 -4.44 38.65 9.55
C LYS A 393 -3.08 38.91 8.91
N LEU A 394 -2.22 39.63 9.62
CA LEU A 394 -0.81 39.74 9.27
C LEU A 394 -0.10 38.43 9.62
N LEU A 395 0.42 37.74 8.61
CA LEU A 395 1.18 36.50 8.78
C LEU A 395 2.62 36.71 8.34
N THR A 396 3.54 36.05 9.03
CA THR A 396 4.95 35.97 8.64
C THR A 396 5.13 34.75 7.74
N PHE A 397 5.43 34.98 6.47
CA PHE A 397 5.75 33.94 5.51
C PHE A 397 7.26 33.85 5.29
N SER A 398 7.82 32.65 5.44
CA SER A 398 9.17 32.35 4.97
C SER A 398 9.13 32.09 3.46
N ARG A 399 9.65 33.04 2.67
CA ARG A 399 9.83 32.89 1.22
C ARG A 399 11.11 32.11 0.97
N VAL A 400 10.99 31.09 0.12
CA VAL A 400 12.12 30.32 -0.40
C VAL A 400 12.66 31.08 -1.62
N ASN A 401 13.90 31.56 -1.54
CA ASN A 401 14.63 32.09 -2.67
C ASN A 401 15.67 31.04 -3.10
N LEU A 402 15.70 30.74 -4.39
CA LEU A 402 16.64 29.80 -4.99
C LEU A 402 17.67 30.61 -5.77
N GLU A 403 18.91 30.60 -5.31
CA GLU A 403 20.03 31.27 -5.99
C GLU A 403 20.88 30.24 -6.70
N LYS A 404 21.18 30.44 -7.99
CA LYS A 404 22.02 29.50 -8.74
C LYS A 404 23.45 29.51 -8.19
N LEU A 405 24.01 28.33 -7.96
CA LEU A 405 25.41 28.15 -7.56
C LEU A 405 26.33 28.58 -8.71
N THR A 406 27.39 29.35 -8.41
CA THR A 406 28.35 29.85 -9.41
C THR A 406 29.80 29.74 -8.93
N GLY A 407 30.73 29.63 -9.87
CA GLY A 407 32.17 29.66 -9.60
C GLY A 407 32.67 28.46 -8.79
N LEU A 408 33.36 28.74 -7.67
CA LEU A 408 34.02 27.72 -6.84
C LEU A 408 33.01 26.81 -6.11
N GLU A 409 31.86 27.34 -5.69
CA GLU A 409 30.82 26.57 -5.00
C GLU A 409 30.21 25.50 -5.94
N LEU A 410 30.05 25.84 -7.22
CA LEU A 410 29.59 24.90 -8.24
C LEU A 410 30.60 23.76 -8.47
N ALA A 411 31.90 24.10 -8.56
CA ALA A 411 32.95 23.10 -8.73
C ALA A 411 33.01 22.12 -7.55
N GLN A 412 32.96 22.62 -6.32
CA GLN A 412 32.93 21.78 -5.11
C GLN A 412 31.68 20.90 -5.06
N TYR A 413 30.51 21.47 -5.37
CA TYR A 413 29.26 20.73 -5.37
C TYR A 413 29.26 19.59 -6.40
N THR A 414 29.68 19.87 -7.63
CA THR A 414 29.74 18.89 -8.72
C THR A 414 30.74 17.77 -8.42
N GLU A 415 31.89 18.10 -7.83
CA GLU A 415 32.86 17.11 -7.34
C GLU A 415 32.23 16.17 -6.29
N ILE A 416 31.59 16.72 -5.25
CA ILE A 416 30.92 15.94 -4.19
C ILE A 416 29.79 15.05 -4.76
N VAL A 417 29.03 15.54 -5.73
CA VAL A 417 27.97 14.74 -6.38
C VAL A 417 28.58 13.61 -7.21
N ASN A 418 29.63 13.89 -7.99
CA ASN A 418 30.29 12.90 -8.83
C ASN A 418 30.99 11.82 -7.99
N GLU A 419 31.67 12.20 -6.90
CA GLU A 419 32.24 11.24 -5.94
C GLU A 419 31.16 10.31 -5.37
N ARG A 420 30.02 10.86 -4.91
CA ARG A 420 28.88 10.06 -4.44
C ARG A 420 28.37 9.10 -5.52
N LYS A 421 28.22 9.56 -6.76
CA LYS A 421 27.79 8.71 -7.90
C LYS A 421 28.81 7.60 -8.18
N GLN A 422 30.12 7.89 -8.12
CA GLN A 422 31.18 6.89 -8.30
C GLN A 422 31.19 5.84 -7.19
N GLU A 423 31.05 6.23 -5.93
CA GLU A 423 30.96 5.29 -4.80
C GLU A 423 29.76 4.36 -4.94
N LYS A 424 28.60 4.87 -5.37
CA LYS A 424 27.41 4.05 -5.63
C LYS A 424 27.65 3.07 -6.77
N ARG A 425 28.27 3.50 -7.87
CA ARG A 425 28.64 2.61 -9.01
C ARG A 425 29.53 1.47 -8.53
N LYS A 426 30.57 1.77 -7.74
CA LYS A 426 31.47 0.76 -7.14
C LYS A 426 30.71 -0.22 -6.24
N LYS A 427 29.85 0.27 -5.34
CA LYS A 427 29.04 -0.59 -4.44
C LYS A 427 28.12 -1.53 -5.23
N ARG A 428 27.41 -1.01 -6.23
CA ARG A 428 26.53 -1.83 -7.11
C ARG A 428 27.32 -2.89 -7.88
N GLN A 429 28.53 -2.58 -8.33
CA GLN A 429 29.37 -3.55 -9.03
C GLN A 429 29.81 -4.69 -8.10
N VAL A 430 30.22 -4.36 -6.87
CA VAL A 430 30.56 -5.35 -5.84
C VAL A 430 29.35 -6.22 -5.48
N GLU A 431 28.18 -5.63 -5.32
CA GLU A 431 26.96 -6.39 -5.00
C GLU A 431 26.55 -7.35 -6.14
N LYS A 432 26.63 -6.91 -7.40
CA LYS A 432 26.44 -7.78 -8.57
C LYS A 432 27.43 -8.93 -8.62
N ILE A 433 28.69 -8.68 -8.25
CA ILE A 433 29.71 -9.73 -8.17
C ILE A 433 29.34 -10.72 -7.07
N ASN A 434 28.94 -10.24 -5.89
CA ASN A 434 28.55 -11.10 -4.77
C ASN A 434 27.31 -11.95 -5.09
N THR A 435 26.30 -11.38 -5.75
CA THR A 435 25.10 -12.14 -6.16
C THR A 435 25.43 -13.19 -7.23
N THR A 436 26.31 -12.86 -8.17
CA THR A 436 26.79 -13.81 -9.19
C THR A 436 27.59 -14.97 -8.55
N ILE A 437 28.46 -14.68 -7.58
CA ILE A 437 29.21 -15.70 -6.85
C ILE A 437 28.29 -16.59 -6.00
N LEU A 438 27.25 -16.03 -5.40
CA LEU A 438 26.25 -16.79 -4.64
C LEU A 438 25.39 -17.70 -5.53
N ALA A 439 25.13 -17.28 -6.78
CA ALA A 439 24.39 -18.07 -7.77
C ALA A 439 25.24 -19.21 -8.36
N ASP A 440 26.53 -18.97 -8.63
CA ASP A 440 27.44 -19.96 -9.21
C ASP A 440 28.31 -20.65 -8.14
N LYS A 441 27.75 -21.65 -7.43
CA LYS A 441 28.48 -22.49 -6.46
C LYS A 441 29.50 -23.47 -7.08
N SER A 442 30.07 -23.20 -8.26
CA SER A 442 31.01 -24.13 -8.90
C SER A 442 32.07 -23.50 -9.83
N ILE A 443 32.84 -22.51 -9.36
CA ILE A 443 34.06 -22.07 -10.08
C ILE A 443 35.23 -21.78 -9.12
N ASP A 444 36.39 -22.35 -9.45
CA ASP A 444 37.68 -22.26 -8.73
C ASP A 444 38.16 -20.80 -8.52
N ILE A 445 38.42 -20.45 -7.26
CA ILE A 445 38.72 -19.10 -6.76
C ILE A 445 40.11 -18.59 -7.17
N ASN A 446 41.04 -19.45 -7.59
CA ASN A 446 42.45 -19.08 -7.78
C ASN A 446 42.84 -18.67 -9.21
N LYS A 447 41.91 -18.70 -10.18
CA LYS A 447 42.24 -18.42 -11.60
C LYS A 447 41.77 -17.05 -12.11
N SER A 448 40.91 -16.35 -11.38
CA SER A 448 40.32 -15.07 -11.79
C SER A 448 41.07 -13.83 -11.28
N ILE A 449 41.89 -13.95 -10.23
CA ILE A 449 42.56 -12.79 -9.61
C ILE A 449 43.66 -12.20 -10.52
N SER A 450 44.33 -13.01 -11.34
CA SER A 450 45.44 -12.52 -12.18
C SER A 450 45.05 -11.98 -13.56
N GLU A 451 43.84 -12.28 -14.05
CA GLU A 451 43.36 -11.78 -15.36
C GLU A 451 42.50 -10.50 -15.24
N PHE A 452 42.02 -10.15 -14.04
CA PHE A 452 41.14 -8.99 -13.83
C PHE A 452 41.86 -7.65 -13.60
N ASP A 453 43.04 -7.64 -12.97
CA ASP A 453 43.79 -6.40 -12.70
C ASP A 453 44.25 -5.69 -13.98
N SER A 454 44.47 -6.43 -15.07
CA SER A 454 44.90 -5.86 -16.36
C SER A 454 43.75 -5.25 -17.18
N ALA A 455 42.51 -5.66 -16.95
CA ALA A 455 41.34 -5.18 -17.70
C ALA A 455 40.71 -3.96 -17.00
N ALA A 456 40.75 -3.90 -15.67
CA ALA A 456 40.24 -2.78 -14.89
C ALA A 456 41.01 -1.47 -15.11
N VAL A 457 42.32 -1.55 -15.41
CA VAL A 457 43.14 -0.35 -15.66
C VAL A 457 42.95 0.18 -17.09
N LYS A 458 42.67 -0.69 -18.07
CA LYS A 458 42.48 -0.28 -19.47
C LYS A 458 41.09 0.31 -19.76
N ALA A 459 40.05 -0.15 -19.08
CA ALA A 459 38.71 0.41 -19.23
C ALA A 459 38.57 1.82 -18.62
N LEU A 460 39.51 2.23 -17.74
CA LEU A 460 39.54 3.57 -17.14
C LEU A 460 40.17 4.63 -18.04
N GLU A 461 40.85 4.26 -19.13
CA GLU A 461 41.51 5.22 -20.04
C GLU A 461 40.77 5.38 -21.39
N GLU A 462 39.78 4.53 -21.70
CA GLU A 462 39.07 4.53 -23.00
C GLU A 462 37.61 5.02 -22.93
N GLU A 463 37.02 5.23 -21.73
CA GLU A 463 35.64 5.76 -21.60
C GLU A 463 35.57 7.29 -21.33
N ASP A 464 36.69 7.97 -21.14
CA ASP A 464 36.72 9.42 -20.88
C ASP A 464 36.48 10.29 -22.14
N ASP A 465 36.34 9.69 -23.33
CA ASP A 465 36.21 10.41 -24.62
C ASP A 465 34.86 10.22 -25.37
N GLU A 466 33.88 9.46 -24.84
CA GLU A 466 32.61 9.18 -25.59
C GLU A 466 31.33 9.82 -25.05
N ASP A 467 31.34 10.50 -23.89
CA ASP A 467 30.12 11.08 -23.29
C ASP A 467 30.01 12.63 -23.42
N GLU A 468 30.90 13.29 -24.15
CA GLU A 468 30.77 14.71 -24.52
C GLU A 468 30.36 14.88 -25.99
N GLU A 469 29.09 14.63 -26.33
CA GLU A 469 28.38 15.36 -27.41
C GLU A 469 26.91 14.91 -27.52
N GLU A 470 26.00 15.63 -26.87
CA GLU A 470 24.62 15.83 -27.36
C GLU A 470 24.05 17.10 -26.72
N ASP A 471 24.18 18.23 -27.42
CA ASP A 471 23.20 19.33 -27.54
C ASP A 471 23.89 20.60 -28.08
N LYS A 472 24.24 20.57 -29.37
CA LYS A 472 24.32 21.79 -30.19
C LYS A 472 23.55 21.56 -31.48
N GLU A 473 22.41 22.25 -31.60
CA GLU A 473 21.83 22.55 -32.89
C GLU A 473 22.89 23.27 -33.73
N ASP A 474 23.18 22.78 -34.93
CA ASP A 474 23.83 23.65 -35.91
C ASP A 474 23.41 23.42 -37.35
N ILE A 475 23.54 24.53 -38.06
CA ILE A 475 22.99 24.89 -39.35
C ILE A 475 23.95 24.50 -40.47
N GLY A 476 23.45 23.74 -41.45
CA GLY A 476 23.70 23.95 -42.89
C GLY A 476 25.02 23.49 -43.53
N VAL A 477 24.87 23.24 -44.85
CA VAL A 477 25.87 23.18 -45.94
C VAL A 477 26.27 21.77 -46.42
N GLU A 478 25.80 21.47 -47.64
CA GLU A 478 26.30 20.42 -48.52
C GLU A 478 27.70 20.76 -49.04
N GLU A 479 28.61 19.79 -49.07
CA GLU A 479 29.62 19.74 -50.13
C GLU A 479 30.01 18.29 -50.48
N THR A 480 30.15 18.10 -51.78
CA THR A 480 30.31 16.86 -52.54
C THR A 480 31.79 16.45 -52.71
N ALA A 481 32.09 15.15 -52.79
CA ALA A 481 32.73 14.49 -53.96
C ALA A 481 33.55 13.20 -53.63
N ASN A 482 33.14 12.11 -54.30
CA ASN A 482 33.88 11.14 -55.14
C ASN A 482 34.96 10.16 -54.62
N ASP A 483 34.66 8.86 -54.88
CA ASP A 483 35.40 7.81 -55.64
C ASP A 483 36.90 7.53 -55.34
N GLU A 484 37.47 6.32 -55.43
CA GLU A 484 37.07 4.97 -55.86
C GLU A 484 38.18 3.98 -55.39
N ARG A 485 37.76 2.75 -55.02
CA ARG A 485 38.38 1.40 -55.21
C ARG A 485 39.91 1.15 -55.12
N GLY A 486 40.27 0.17 -54.29
CA GLY A 486 41.48 -0.68 -54.45
C GLY A 486 41.77 -1.58 -53.24
N ASN A 487 41.95 -2.88 -53.46
CA ASN A 487 41.74 -3.98 -52.50
C ASN A 487 43.04 -4.58 -51.89
N THR A 488 42.91 -5.24 -50.73
CA THR A 488 43.80 -6.26 -50.09
C THR A 488 45.16 -5.78 -49.52
N THR A 489 45.62 -6.07 -48.28
CA THR A 489 45.39 -7.22 -47.38
C THR A 489 45.87 -6.89 -45.94
N THR A 490 45.26 -7.56 -44.94
CA THR A 490 45.72 -7.83 -43.55
C THR A 490 45.84 -6.69 -42.52
N THR A 491 44.71 -6.41 -41.85
CA THR A 491 44.64 -6.20 -40.38
C THR A 491 43.19 -6.47 -39.93
N ALA A 492 43.03 -7.37 -38.96
CA ALA A 492 41.73 -7.84 -38.50
C ALA A 492 41.01 -6.78 -37.64
N VAL A 493 40.11 -6.05 -38.31
CA VAL A 493 38.72 -5.76 -37.94
C VAL A 493 38.37 -5.75 -36.45
N ALA A 494 38.35 -4.56 -35.87
CA ALA A 494 37.28 -4.14 -34.99
C ALA A 494 36.07 -3.77 -35.88
N SER A 495 34.89 -4.32 -35.62
CA SER A 495 33.68 -3.97 -36.39
C SER A 495 32.40 -4.04 -35.56
N THR A 496 31.86 -2.86 -35.29
CA THR A 496 30.47 -2.45 -35.54
C THR A 496 29.41 -3.57 -35.69
N LYS A 497 28.40 -3.50 -34.80
CA LYS A 497 27.18 -4.34 -34.64
C LYS A 497 26.38 -4.71 -35.90
N LYS A 498 26.73 -4.20 -37.09
CA LYS A 498 26.01 -4.47 -38.35
C LYS A 498 26.51 -5.72 -39.08
N GLN A 499 27.76 -6.14 -38.87
CA GLN A 499 28.33 -7.32 -39.54
C GLN A 499 28.04 -8.66 -38.83
N GLU A 500 27.64 -8.66 -37.55
CA GLU A 500 27.37 -9.90 -36.81
C GLU A 500 26.18 -10.72 -37.33
N LYS A 501 25.22 -10.09 -38.02
CA LYS A 501 24.02 -10.79 -38.53
C LYS A 501 24.28 -11.64 -39.78
N ASP A 502 25.32 -11.33 -40.55
CA ASP A 502 25.60 -12.04 -41.81
C ASP A 502 26.54 -13.24 -41.65
N ILE A 503 27.22 -13.37 -40.51
CA ILE A 503 28.13 -14.49 -40.19
C ILE A 503 27.37 -15.83 -40.12
N TYR A 504 26.06 -15.80 -39.86
CA TYR A 504 25.23 -17.00 -39.69
C TYR A 504 24.70 -17.62 -41.00
N LYS A 505 25.00 -17.04 -42.17
CA LYS A 505 24.48 -17.53 -43.46
C LYS A 505 25.48 -18.32 -44.31
N ILE A 506 26.76 -18.37 -43.94
CA ILE A 506 27.81 -19.02 -44.75
C ILE A 506 28.62 -19.97 -43.85
N PRO A 507 28.70 -21.28 -44.14
CA PRO A 507 29.60 -22.17 -43.40
C PRO A 507 31.05 -21.77 -43.68
N LEU A 508 31.75 -21.28 -42.65
CA LEU A 508 33.17 -20.93 -42.67
C LEU A 508 33.97 -21.95 -41.87
N ASP A 509 35.01 -22.52 -42.48
CA ASP A 509 35.95 -23.41 -41.80
C ASP A 509 36.96 -22.57 -40.99
N PHE A 510 37.04 -22.81 -39.68
CA PHE A 510 38.00 -22.16 -38.78
C PHE A 510 39.16 -23.08 -38.44
N ASP A 511 40.39 -22.70 -38.80
CA ASP A 511 41.60 -23.47 -38.47
C ASP A 511 42.08 -23.18 -37.03
N VAL A 512 41.74 -24.07 -36.10
CA VAL A 512 42.04 -23.97 -34.66
C VAL A 512 43.40 -24.56 -34.23
N ARG A 513 44.26 -24.97 -35.18
CA ARG A 513 45.52 -25.67 -34.86
C ARG A 513 46.57 -24.81 -34.14
N ASN A 514 46.58 -23.50 -34.38
CA ASN A 514 47.57 -22.56 -33.80
C ASN A 514 46.99 -21.63 -32.72
N ALA A 515 45.70 -21.76 -32.38
CA ALA A 515 45.05 -20.95 -31.34
C ALA A 515 45.44 -21.41 -29.92
N LYS A 516 45.54 -20.49 -28.96
CA LYS A 516 45.83 -20.80 -27.54
C LYS A 516 44.64 -20.41 -26.64
N GLY A 517 44.44 -21.16 -25.55
CA GLY A 517 43.40 -20.88 -24.56
C GLY A 517 41.98 -21.18 -25.04
N ARG A 518 41.02 -20.34 -24.60
CA ARG A 518 39.57 -20.43 -24.87
C ARG A 518 39.22 -20.38 -26.37
N ASN A 519 40.21 -20.05 -27.21
CA ASN A 519 40.13 -19.96 -28.68
C ASN A 519 40.51 -21.27 -29.41
N ARG A 520 40.79 -22.38 -28.69
CA ARG A 520 40.96 -23.74 -29.26
C ARG A 520 39.64 -24.50 -29.43
N LEU A 521 38.52 -23.84 -29.17
CA LEU A 521 37.18 -24.36 -29.40
C LEU A 521 36.59 -23.60 -30.59
N PHE A 522 35.73 -24.25 -31.37
CA PHE A 522 34.93 -23.52 -32.35
C PHE A 522 34.13 -22.42 -31.63
N PRO A 523 34.00 -21.22 -32.20
CA PRO A 523 33.19 -20.16 -31.61
C PRO A 523 31.76 -20.67 -31.38
N TYR A 524 31.43 -20.96 -30.12
CA TYR A 524 30.11 -21.42 -29.72
C TYR A 524 29.37 -20.25 -29.07
N HIS A 525 28.46 -19.63 -29.82
CA HIS A 525 27.53 -18.64 -29.26
C HIS A 525 26.34 -19.39 -28.64
N SER A 526 26.23 -19.38 -27.31
CA SER A 526 25.04 -19.88 -26.63
C SER A 526 23.87 -18.94 -26.93
N LYS A 527 22.82 -19.43 -27.60
CA LYS A 527 21.58 -18.67 -27.77
C LYS A 527 20.91 -18.52 -26.39
N THR A 528 21.00 -17.34 -25.78
CA THR A 528 20.14 -16.96 -24.66
C THR A 528 18.72 -16.82 -25.20
N ARG A 529 17.78 -17.63 -24.71
CA ARG A 529 16.35 -17.53 -25.07
C ARG A 529 15.70 -16.52 -24.15
N GLU A 530 15.01 -15.52 -24.70
CA GLU A 530 14.18 -14.63 -23.90
C GLU A 530 13.03 -15.43 -23.28
N THR A 531 12.79 -15.31 -21.98
CA THR A 531 11.66 -15.93 -21.27
C THR A 531 10.77 -14.85 -20.66
N ASP A 532 9.46 -14.95 -20.86
CA ASP A 532 8.44 -14.13 -20.19
C ASP A 532 7.77 -14.91 -19.05
N ASP A 533 6.80 -14.29 -18.36
CA ASP A 533 6.07 -14.86 -17.21
C ASP A 533 5.30 -16.16 -17.54
N TYR A 534 5.22 -16.53 -18.83
CA TYR A 534 4.53 -17.74 -19.32
C TYR A 534 5.48 -18.76 -19.98
N GLY A 535 6.79 -18.49 -20.07
CA GLY A 535 7.80 -19.42 -20.58
C GLY A 535 8.75 -18.81 -21.60
N ILE A 536 9.23 -19.60 -22.57
CA ILE A 536 10.14 -19.11 -23.63
C ILE A 536 9.33 -18.22 -24.57
N LYS A 537 9.77 -16.97 -24.72
CA LYS A 537 9.18 -16.00 -25.65
C LYS A 537 9.36 -16.52 -27.08
N ILE A 538 8.25 -16.85 -27.72
CA ILE A 538 8.23 -17.40 -29.08
C ILE A 538 8.30 -16.22 -30.05
N ASP A 539 9.40 -16.10 -30.79
CA ASP A 539 9.48 -15.17 -31.91
C ASP A 539 8.59 -15.69 -33.05
N HIS A 540 7.54 -14.95 -33.38
CA HIS A 540 6.58 -15.36 -34.41
C HIS A 540 7.20 -15.46 -35.80
N SER A 541 8.37 -14.84 -36.02
CA SER A 541 9.11 -14.89 -37.28
C SER A 541 9.72 -16.27 -37.58
N ASP A 542 10.06 -17.06 -36.55
CA ASP A 542 10.65 -18.40 -36.69
C ASP A 542 9.65 -19.47 -37.19
N PHE A 543 8.34 -19.15 -37.20
CA PHE A 543 7.25 -20.08 -37.55
C PHE A 543 6.51 -19.69 -38.83
N VAL A 544 7.01 -18.69 -39.57
CA VAL A 544 6.44 -18.30 -40.87
C VAL A 544 6.85 -19.33 -41.93
N LYS A 545 5.88 -19.99 -42.55
CA LYS A 545 6.12 -20.93 -43.67
C LYS A 545 6.76 -20.19 -44.85
N GLU A 546 7.73 -20.81 -45.52
CA GLU A 546 8.54 -20.22 -46.60
C GLU A 546 7.72 -19.46 -47.65
N ASP A 547 6.54 -19.98 -48.00
CA ASP A 547 5.62 -19.39 -48.99
C ASP A 547 5.07 -18.00 -48.60
N LYS A 548 5.13 -17.61 -47.31
CA LYS A 548 4.66 -16.31 -46.80
C LYS A 548 5.79 -15.41 -46.27
N SER A 549 7.03 -15.85 -46.36
CA SER A 549 8.21 -15.10 -45.88
C SER A 549 8.49 -13.84 -46.72
N GLU A 550 8.21 -13.90 -48.03
CA GLU A 550 8.35 -12.74 -48.93
C GLU A 550 7.28 -11.67 -48.68
N GLU A 551 6.04 -12.08 -48.35
CA GLU A 551 4.94 -11.16 -48.02
C GLU A 551 5.20 -10.41 -46.71
N PHE A 552 5.70 -11.11 -45.69
CA PHE A 552 6.01 -10.54 -44.38
C PHE A 552 7.21 -9.59 -44.44
N SER A 553 8.23 -9.92 -45.25
CA SER A 553 9.40 -9.07 -45.49
C SER A 553 9.04 -7.78 -46.25
N ARG A 554 8.13 -7.88 -47.24
CA ARG A 554 7.58 -6.71 -47.96
C ARG A 554 6.72 -5.83 -47.05
N MET A 555 6.02 -6.40 -46.07
CA MET A 555 5.26 -5.66 -45.06
C MET A 555 6.16 -4.87 -44.10
N LEU A 556 7.34 -5.42 -43.75
CA LEU A 556 8.32 -4.76 -42.90
C LEU A 556 9.04 -3.61 -43.63
N ASP A 557 9.43 -3.81 -44.89
CA ASP A 557 10.08 -2.78 -45.73
C ASP A 557 9.13 -1.61 -46.06
N ASN A 558 7.84 -1.89 -46.24
CA ASN A 558 6.83 -0.85 -46.44
C ASN A 558 6.54 -0.04 -45.17
N LYS A 559 6.84 -0.59 -43.98
CA LYS A 559 6.72 0.13 -42.69
C LYS A 559 7.90 1.06 -42.46
N LEU A 560 9.10 0.67 -42.91
CA LEU A 560 10.32 1.48 -42.84
C LEU A 560 10.31 2.68 -43.78
N LYS A 561 9.71 2.57 -44.97
CA LYS A 561 9.60 3.71 -45.92
C LYS A 561 8.51 4.72 -45.57
N ARG A 562 7.50 4.35 -44.76
CA ARG A 562 6.39 5.26 -44.37
C ARG A 562 6.76 6.28 -43.28
N ASN A 563 7.85 6.09 -42.55
CA ASN A 563 8.23 7.00 -41.47
C ASN A 563 9.01 8.25 -41.92
N ASN A 564 9.45 8.36 -43.19
CA ASN A 564 10.40 9.41 -43.59
C ASN A 564 9.87 10.54 -44.51
N ARG A 565 8.57 10.62 -44.81
CA ARG A 565 8.02 11.78 -45.56
C ARG A 565 6.59 12.12 -45.13
N GLY A 566 6.46 13.03 -44.17
CA GLY A 566 5.22 13.74 -43.92
C GLY A 566 5.23 15.13 -44.56
N LYS A 567 4.45 15.34 -45.63
CA LYS A 567 3.77 16.61 -46.05
C LYS A 567 3.29 16.51 -47.51
N GLY A 568 1.99 16.74 -47.74
CA GLY A 568 1.48 17.14 -49.05
C GLY A 568 0.23 16.39 -49.54
N ASN A 569 -0.87 17.14 -49.61
CA ASN A 569 -2.19 16.84 -50.19
C ASN A 569 -2.20 16.06 -51.52
N GLY A 570 -3.30 15.35 -51.77
CA GLY A 570 -3.81 15.12 -53.12
C GLY A 570 -4.55 13.80 -53.28
N HIS A 571 -5.87 13.88 -53.34
CA HIS A 571 -6.81 12.80 -53.61
C HIS A 571 -7.03 12.68 -55.14
N MET A 572 -7.03 11.45 -55.66
CA MET A 572 -7.58 10.94 -56.95
C MET A 572 -7.02 9.52 -57.10
N GLY A 573 -7.74 8.46 -57.41
CA GLY A 573 -9.13 8.19 -57.78
C GLY A 573 -9.20 6.68 -58.07
N ASP A 574 -10.41 6.12 -58.00
CA ASP A 574 -10.76 4.70 -58.17
C ASP A 574 -10.41 4.10 -59.55
N ASP A 575 -10.46 2.76 -59.62
CA ASP A 575 -11.06 1.96 -60.72
C ASP A 575 -11.15 0.47 -60.27
N ASP A 576 -12.37 0.11 -59.81
CA ASP A 576 -13.30 -0.95 -60.28
C ASP A 576 -13.05 -2.48 -60.28
N ASP A 577 -14.23 -3.13 -60.19
CA ASP A 577 -14.71 -4.52 -60.35
C ASP A 577 -14.78 -5.37 -59.05
N ASP A 578 -15.90 -5.92 -58.58
CA ASP A 578 -17.19 -6.24 -59.22
C ASP A 578 -18.30 -6.57 -58.18
N ASP A 579 -19.54 -6.58 -58.68
CA ASP A 579 -20.77 -7.29 -58.25
C ASP A 579 -21.85 -6.60 -57.36
N ASP A 580 -22.87 -6.12 -58.11
CA ASP A 580 -24.29 -6.55 -58.08
C ASP A 580 -25.40 -5.59 -57.60
N ASP A 581 -26.33 -5.40 -58.55
CA ASP A 581 -27.78 -5.18 -58.51
C ASP A 581 -28.41 -3.79 -58.18
N ASP A 582 -28.67 -3.10 -59.29
CA ASP A 582 -29.97 -2.58 -59.81
C ASP A 582 -30.89 -1.61 -59.02
N ASP A 583 -31.28 -0.58 -59.80
CA ASP A 583 -32.47 0.26 -59.78
C ASP A 583 -32.62 1.50 -58.86
N ASN A 584 -32.22 2.64 -59.45
CA ASN A 584 -33.01 3.86 -59.73
C ASN A 584 -33.97 4.43 -58.66
N ASP A 585 -33.63 5.61 -58.12
CA ASP A 585 -34.22 6.92 -58.47
C ASP A 585 -34.27 7.90 -57.27
N ASP A 586 -33.59 9.03 -57.48
CA ASP A 586 -33.60 10.38 -56.90
C ASP A 586 -34.17 10.69 -55.49
N GLY A 587 -33.35 11.40 -54.69
CA GLY A 587 -33.82 12.57 -53.93
C GLY A 587 -33.38 12.74 -52.47
N ASP A 588 -32.32 13.54 -52.28
CA ASP A 588 -32.18 14.64 -51.27
C ASP A 588 -31.78 14.39 -49.79
N GLU A 589 -31.00 15.38 -49.30
CA GLU A 589 -30.74 15.89 -47.93
C GLU A 589 -29.91 15.16 -46.82
N ASN A 590 -28.84 15.87 -46.41
CA ASN A 590 -28.37 16.20 -45.03
C ASN A 590 -27.83 15.13 -44.02
N GLY A 591 -26.57 15.33 -43.58
CA GLY A 591 -26.15 15.13 -42.17
C GLY A 591 -24.79 14.41 -41.91
N PRO A 592 -23.98 14.77 -40.87
CA PRO A 592 -22.52 14.59 -40.88
C PRO A 592 -21.97 13.50 -39.92
N ALA A 593 -20.76 12.97 -40.20
CA ALA A 593 -19.95 12.26 -39.20
C ALA A 593 -18.43 12.46 -39.41
N ARG A 594 -17.81 13.30 -38.56
CA ARG A 594 -16.35 13.50 -38.51
C ARG A 594 -15.71 12.59 -37.44
N LYS A 595 -14.93 11.58 -37.88
CA LYS A 595 -14.03 10.78 -37.02
C LYS A 595 -12.82 11.62 -36.57
N ARG A 596 -12.66 11.82 -35.27
CA ARG A 596 -11.44 12.37 -34.64
C ARG A 596 -10.43 11.25 -34.37
N ARG A 597 -9.23 11.32 -34.95
CA ARG A 597 -8.05 10.55 -34.53
C ARG A 597 -7.33 11.34 -33.42
N ARG A 598 -7.17 10.76 -32.23
CA ARG A 598 -6.32 11.30 -31.14
C ARG A 598 -4.86 10.94 -31.42
N ASN A 599 -3.99 11.94 -31.48
CA ASN A 599 -2.54 11.78 -31.37
C ASN A 599 -2.18 11.64 -29.87
N ALA A 600 -1.45 10.60 -29.48
CA ALA A 600 -0.89 10.47 -28.15
C ALA A 600 0.30 11.44 -28.00
N ARG A 601 0.07 12.58 -27.36
CA ARG A 601 1.10 13.51 -26.90
C ARG A 601 1.61 12.96 -25.56
N SER A 602 2.91 12.69 -25.41
CA SER A 602 3.46 12.29 -24.10
C SER A 602 3.27 13.46 -23.13
N VAL A 603 2.34 13.33 -22.18
CA VAL A 603 2.12 14.33 -21.14
C VAL A 603 3.35 14.33 -20.24
N LYS A 604 4.03 15.48 -20.07
CA LYS A 604 5.16 15.58 -19.13
C LYS A 604 4.62 15.32 -17.71
N GLU A 605 5.19 14.34 -17.01
CA GLU A 605 4.74 13.95 -15.67
C GLU A 605 5.15 14.97 -14.59
N THR A 606 6.30 15.63 -14.75
CA THR A 606 6.79 16.66 -13.82
C THR A 606 7.38 17.85 -14.56
N ILE A 607 7.25 19.04 -13.97
CA ILE A 607 7.98 20.24 -14.42
C ILE A 607 9.38 20.26 -13.80
N TYR A 608 9.51 19.76 -12.58
CA TYR A 608 10.74 19.81 -11.81
C TYR A 608 11.74 18.72 -12.23
N ASN A 609 13.03 19.09 -12.32
CA ASN A 609 14.13 18.15 -12.52
C ASN A 609 14.83 17.85 -11.20
N PHE A 610 14.92 16.57 -10.84
CA PHE A 610 15.54 16.11 -9.60
C PHE A 610 17.02 15.74 -9.75
N ASP A 611 17.60 15.83 -10.95
CA ASP A 611 19.03 15.57 -11.14
C ASP A 611 19.87 16.64 -10.43
N PRO A 612 20.72 16.26 -9.45
CA PRO A 612 21.55 17.20 -8.73
C PRO A 612 22.42 18.09 -9.63
N LEU A 613 22.88 17.58 -10.78
CA LEU A 613 23.79 18.30 -11.66
C LEU A 613 23.10 19.35 -12.53
N VAL A 614 21.77 19.29 -12.68
CA VAL A 614 21.02 20.20 -13.55
C VAL A 614 20.55 21.41 -12.75
N ASN A 615 21.15 22.58 -13.02
CA ASN A 615 20.86 23.86 -12.35
C ASN A 615 20.91 23.76 -10.81
N PRO A 616 22.09 23.50 -10.22
CA PRO A 616 22.23 23.45 -8.77
C PRO A 616 22.00 24.84 -8.14
N GLU A 617 21.22 24.84 -7.07
CA GLU A 617 20.75 26.04 -6.39
C GLU A 617 21.07 26.01 -4.89
N ARG A 618 21.21 27.19 -4.31
CA ARG A 618 21.29 27.41 -2.87
C ARG A 618 19.94 27.90 -2.37
N LEU A 619 19.44 27.25 -1.31
CA LEU A 619 18.18 27.61 -0.69
C LEU A 619 18.41 28.69 0.38
N GLN A 620 17.79 29.86 0.19
CA GLN A 620 17.81 30.95 1.16
C GLN A 620 16.40 31.26 1.64
N LEU A 621 16.19 31.24 2.95
CA LEU A 621 14.90 31.58 3.57
C LEU A 621 14.88 33.07 3.94
N THR A 622 13.92 33.81 3.42
CA THR A 622 13.67 35.21 3.80
C THR A 622 12.28 35.36 4.41
N SER A 623 12.17 36.01 5.56
CA SER A 623 10.87 36.22 6.23
C SER A 623 10.22 37.52 5.75
N ASN A 624 9.04 37.43 5.15
CA ASN A 624 8.23 38.57 4.72
C ASN A 624 6.90 38.58 5.49
N MET A 625 6.46 39.76 5.92
CA MET A 625 5.13 39.93 6.52
C MET A 625 4.11 40.28 5.42
N ILE A 626 3.08 39.46 5.27
CA ILE A 626 2.01 39.65 4.28
C ILE A 626 0.67 39.70 5.02
N THR A 627 -0.16 40.68 4.69
CA THR A 627 -1.53 40.73 5.19
C THR A 627 -2.39 39.78 4.35
N ALA A 628 -2.74 38.63 4.93
CA ALA A 628 -3.65 37.69 4.31
C ALA A 628 -5.09 38.21 4.43
N ARG A 629 -5.80 38.24 3.31
CA ARG A 629 -7.20 38.63 3.10
C ARG A 629 -7.86 37.64 2.16
N CYS A 630 -8.53 36.62 2.68
CA CYS A 630 -9.20 35.60 1.87
C CYS A 630 -10.33 34.92 2.67
N GLY A 631 -11.15 34.12 2.01
CA GLY A 631 -12.04 33.18 2.70
C GLY A 631 -11.25 32.02 3.29
N LEU A 632 -11.63 31.57 4.48
CA LEU A 632 -11.06 30.39 5.13
C LEU A 632 -12.19 29.45 5.55
N SER A 633 -12.07 28.18 5.20
CA SER A 633 -13.00 27.14 5.62
C SER A 633 -12.28 25.82 5.84
N TYR A 634 -12.89 24.96 6.63
CA TYR A 634 -12.42 23.60 6.90
C TYR A 634 -13.59 22.63 6.73
N ILE A 635 -13.35 21.55 5.99
CA ILE A 635 -14.28 20.43 5.81
C ILE A 635 -13.50 19.15 5.98
N ASP A 636 -13.90 18.30 6.92
CA ASP A 636 -13.19 17.06 7.17
C ASP A 636 -13.45 15.98 6.11
N LEU A 637 -12.60 15.92 5.09
CA LEU A 637 -12.54 14.88 4.07
C LEU A 637 -11.30 13.98 4.25
N SER A 638 -10.73 13.91 5.46
CA SER A 638 -9.49 13.17 5.76
C SER A 638 -9.59 11.64 5.68
N GLY A 639 -10.81 11.10 5.55
CA GLY A 639 -11.02 9.65 5.51
C GLY A 639 -10.64 8.98 6.83
N THR A 640 -11.03 9.54 7.97
CA THR A 640 -10.82 8.96 9.31
C THR A 640 -12.14 8.56 9.97
N VAL A 641 -12.09 7.57 10.84
CA VAL A 641 -13.25 7.09 11.61
C VAL A 641 -13.79 8.14 12.60
N ASP A 642 -15.11 8.18 12.78
CA ASP A 642 -15.76 9.02 13.79
C ASP A 642 -15.88 8.32 15.16
N LEU A 643 -16.09 9.10 16.23
CA LEU A 643 -16.18 8.58 17.60
C LEU A 643 -17.21 7.46 17.77
N ARG A 644 -18.39 7.58 17.15
CA ARG A 644 -19.47 6.61 17.34
C ARG A 644 -19.09 5.27 16.69
N SER A 645 -18.52 5.31 15.50
CA SER A 645 -18.16 4.09 14.77
C SER A 645 -16.96 3.38 15.38
N VAL A 646 -15.96 4.10 15.91
CA VAL A 646 -14.88 3.50 16.70
C VAL A 646 -15.46 2.67 17.84
N LEU A 647 -16.36 3.24 18.63
CA LEU A 647 -16.96 2.56 19.77
C LEU A 647 -17.79 1.33 19.34
N LEU A 648 -18.54 1.44 18.24
CA LEU A 648 -19.32 0.30 17.70
C LEU A 648 -18.43 -0.85 17.25
N ILE A 649 -17.36 -0.55 16.53
CA ILE A 649 -16.43 -1.56 16.00
C ILE A 649 -15.65 -2.21 17.14
N LEU A 650 -15.12 -1.43 18.08
CA LEU A 650 -14.41 -1.98 19.25
C LEU A 650 -15.31 -2.87 20.12
N ASN A 651 -16.58 -2.49 20.31
CA ASN A 651 -17.56 -3.32 21.03
C ASN A 651 -17.88 -4.63 20.29
N SER A 652 -17.78 -4.64 18.96
CA SER A 652 -17.97 -5.83 18.12
C SER A 652 -16.76 -6.76 18.18
N LEU A 653 -15.55 -6.21 18.11
CA LEU A 653 -14.29 -6.95 18.16
C LEU A 653 -14.02 -7.57 19.54
N LYS A 654 -14.47 -6.92 20.62
CA LYS A 654 -14.26 -7.35 22.02
C LYS A 654 -12.79 -7.66 22.34
N PRO A 655 -11.86 -6.71 22.14
CA PRO A 655 -10.45 -6.91 22.48
C PRO A 655 -10.24 -7.12 23.97
N ARG A 656 -9.20 -7.88 24.35
CA ARG A 656 -8.76 -7.99 25.77
C ARG A 656 -8.07 -6.70 26.22
N ASN A 657 -7.08 -6.27 25.45
CA ASN A 657 -6.34 -5.03 25.69
C ASN A 657 -6.58 -4.04 24.54
N LEU A 658 -6.80 -2.77 24.85
CA LEU A 658 -6.92 -1.68 23.89
C LEU A 658 -5.88 -0.62 24.20
N LEU A 659 -5.02 -0.32 23.22
CA LEU A 659 -4.01 0.72 23.28
C LEU A 659 -4.45 1.86 22.38
N ILE A 660 -4.51 3.06 22.94
CA ILE A 660 -4.87 4.27 22.22
C ILE A 660 -3.59 5.08 22.02
N LEU A 661 -3.21 5.27 20.76
CA LEU A 661 -2.09 6.14 20.38
C LEU A 661 -2.52 7.60 20.50
N PRO A 662 -1.63 8.51 20.97
CA PRO A 662 -1.89 9.93 20.90
C PRO A 662 -2.11 10.35 19.45
N GLY A 663 -2.99 11.31 19.21
CA GLY A 663 -3.30 11.74 17.84
C GLY A 663 -2.17 12.58 17.23
N ARG A 664 -2.06 12.56 15.91
CA ARG A 664 -1.07 13.36 15.15
C ARG A 664 -1.55 14.77 14.91
N LYS A 665 -2.86 14.94 14.79
CA LYS A 665 -3.48 16.18 14.35
C LYS A 665 -3.92 17.06 15.52
N SER A 666 -4.22 18.32 15.21
CA SER A 666 -4.75 19.29 16.17
C SER A 666 -5.99 18.76 16.91
N HIS A 667 -6.06 19.03 18.22
CA HIS A 667 -7.18 18.73 19.13
C HIS A 667 -7.43 17.24 19.50
N CYS A 668 -6.47 16.35 19.29
CA CYS A 668 -6.66 14.91 19.52
C CYS A 668 -6.48 14.40 20.97
N GLU A 669 -6.01 15.24 21.91
CA GLU A 669 -5.93 14.84 23.33
C GLU A 669 -7.33 14.69 23.94
N LYS A 670 -8.21 15.67 23.68
CA LYS A 670 -9.62 15.64 24.11
C LYS A 670 -10.39 14.47 23.52
N THR A 671 -10.04 14.03 22.30
CA THR A 671 -10.69 12.89 21.64
C THR A 671 -10.28 11.57 22.27
N ALA A 672 -9.00 11.40 22.61
CA ALA A 672 -8.51 10.21 23.31
C ALA A 672 -9.23 10.02 24.66
N GLU A 673 -9.34 11.09 25.46
CA GLU A 673 -10.07 11.07 26.74
C GLU A 673 -11.55 10.70 26.56
N SER A 674 -12.18 11.20 25.48
CA SER A 674 -13.57 10.91 25.15
C SER A 674 -13.80 9.44 24.80
N ILE A 675 -12.87 8.82 24.06
CA ILE A 675 -12.90 7.37 23.75
C ILE A 675 -12.78 6.57 25.05
N VAL A 676 -11.76 6.87 25.87
CA VAL A 676 -11.51 6.16 27.14
C VAL A 676 -12.72 6.25 28.06
N THR A 677 -13.29 7.44 28.23
CA THR A 677 -14.45 7.68 29.11
C THR A 677 -15.70 6.93 28.60
N SER A 678 -15.92 6.92 27.28
CA SER A 678 -17.05 6.22 26.67
C SER A 678 -16.94 4.70 26.79
N ILE A 679 -15.72 4.16 26.73
CA ILE A 679 -15.49 2.72 26.91
C ILE A 679 -15.64 2.33 28.39
N ARG A 680 -15.04 3.10 29.31
CA ARG A 680 -15.14 2.84 30.76
C ARG A 680 -16.56 2.93 31.30
N SER A 681 -17.40 3.81 30.75
CA SER A 681 -18.80 3.97 31.18
C SER A 681 -19.73 2.87 30.67
N LYS A 682 -19.42 2.24 29.51
CA LYS A 682 -20.27 1.21 28.89
C LYS A 682 -19.80 -0.22 29.14
N ASN A 683 -18.51 -0.45 29.34
CA ASN A 683 -17.97 -1.81 29.49
C ASN A 683 -18.09 -2.34 30.92
N SER A 684 -18.86 -3.42 31.04
CA SER A 684 -18.82 -4.34 32.18
C SER A 684 -17.50 -5.15 32.12
N ARG A 685 -16.45 -4.63 32.76
CA ARG A 685 -15.23 -5.33 33.24
C ARG A 685 -14.32 -6.12 32.27
N SER A 686 -14.61 -6.31 30.97
CA SER A 686 -13.82 -7.27 30.16
C SER A 686 -12.60 -6.73 29.39
N THR A 687 -12.56 -5.43 29.04
CA THR A 687 -11.48 -4.86 28.20
C THR A 687 -10.64 -3.86 29.00
N GLN A 688 -9.33 -4.08 29.06
CA GLN A 688 -8.36 -3.16 29.64
C GLN A 688 -7.99 -2.07 28.61
N VAL A 689 -8.01 -0.80 29.01
CA VAL A 689 -7.73 0.33 28.12
C VAL A 689 -6.51 1.10 28.63
N PHE A 690 -5.51 1.22 27.78
CA PHE A 690 -4.26 1.94 28.02
C PHE A 690 -4.13 3.11 27.04
N VAL A 691 -3.72 4.27 27.54
CA VAL A 691 -3.34 5.42 26.72
C VAL A 691 -1.82 5.43 26.69
N THR A 692 -1.24 5.34 25.50
CA THR A 692 0.23 5.23 25.37
C THR A 692 0.86 6.58 25.62
N THR A 693 1.88 6.63 26.48
CA THR A 693 2.75 7.80 26.59
C THR A 693 4.08 7.55 25.86
N PRO A 694 4.73 8.60 25.35
CA PRO A 694 6.06 8.49 24.74
C PRO A 694 7.09 7.84 25.67
N ASP A 695 7.85 6.90 25.10
CA ASP A 695 8.93 6.12 25.71
C ASP A 695 8.52 5.25 26.92
N GLU A 696 7.22 5.03 27.12
CA GLU A 696 6.70 4.09 28.12
C GLU A 696 6.37 2.74 27.47
N ALA A 697 7.03 1.68 27.96
CA ALA A 697 6.74 0.32 27.55
C ALA A 697 5.52 -0.22 28.30
N ILE A 698 4.49 -0.60 27.54
CA ILE A 698 3.27 -1.21 28.07
C ILE A 698 3.37 -2.70 27.86
N GLU A 699 3.63 -3.41 28.94
CA GLU A 699 3.71 -4.87 28.97
C GLU A 699 2.31 -5.48 29.11
N MET A 700 2.05 -6.46 28.26
CA MET A 700 0.80 -7.22 28.25
C MET A 700 1.13 -8.70 28.46
N GLU A 701 0.67 -9.23 29.60
CA GLU A 701 0.76 -10.66 29.86
C GLU A 701 -0.25 -11.42 29.00
N SER A 702 0.23 -12.47 28.32
CA SER A 702 -0.64 -13.45 27.70
C SER A 702 -1.31 -14.24 28.82
N ALA A 703 -2.58 -13.94 29.09
CA ALA A 703 -3.33 -14.55 30.19
C ALA A 703 -3.67 -16.04 29.96
N GLN A 704 -3.24 -16.65 28.85
CA GLN A 704 -3.58 -18.03 28.49
C GLN A 704 -2.33 -18.83 28.11
N ALA A 705 -1.96 -19.78 28.96
CA ALA A 705 -1.09 -20.89 28.55
C ALA A 705 -1.87 -21.71 27.52
N THR A 706 -1.60 -21.44 26.24
CA THR A 706 -2.15 -22.25 25.16
C THR A 706 -1.29 -23.48 25.05
N LEU A 707 -1.89 -24.64 25.37
CA LEU A 707 -1.26 -25.94 25.25
C LEU A 707 -1.82 -26.59 24.00
N GLU A 708 -0.95 -26.94 23.07
CA GLU A 708 -1.33 -27.77 21.93
C GLU A 708 -1.39 -29.22 22.42
N VAL A 709 -2.58 -29.81 22.40
CA VAL A 709 -2.83 -31.18 22.86
C VAL A 709 -3.36 -31.99 21.70
N LYS A 710 -2.65 -33.05 21.36
CA LYS A 710 -3.07 -33.99 20.32
C LYS A 710 -3.91 -35.10 20.94
N LEU A 711 -5.05 -35.43 20.34
CA LEU A 711 -5.79 -36.63 20.73
C LEU A 711 -5.04 -37.87 20.24
N ALA A 712 -4.94 -38.90 21.09
CA ALA A 712 -4.44 -40.19 20.66
C ALA A 712 -5.42 -40.85 19.66
N ASP A 713 -4.89 -41.52 18.63
CA ASP A 713 -5.68 -42.20 17.59
C ASP A 713 -6.66 -43.23 18.19
N THR A 714 -6.28 -43.89 19.29
CA THR A 714 -7.15 -44.81 20.03
C THR A 714 -8.32 -44.08 20.66
N PHE A 715 -8.10 -42.87 21.17
CA PHE A 715 -9.12 -42.09 21.85
C PHE A 715 -10.12 -41.48 20.87
N GLU A 716 -9.68 -41.07 19.67
CA GLU A 716 -10.57 -40.61 18.59
C GLU A 716 -11.59 -41.68 18.20
N SER A 717 -11.16 -42.95 18.16
CA SER A 717 -12.03 -44.08 17.80
C SER A 717 -13.11 -44.41 18.85
N GLU A 718 -12.92 -43.99 20.10
CA GLU A 718 -13.85 -44.21 21.22
C GLU A 718 -14.84 -43.07 21.43
N LEU A 719 -14.70 -41.95 20.72
CA LEU A 719 -15.57 -40.78 20.86
C LEU A 719 -17.00 -41.07 20.42
N GLN A 720 -17.94 -40.93 21.34
CA GLN A 720 -19.37 -41.00 21.06
C GLN A 720 -19.88 -39.66 20.52
N TRP A 721 -19.83 -39.51 19.20
CA TRP A 721 -20.38 -38.35 18.50
C TRP A 721 -21.91 -38.30 18.60
N GLN A 722 -22.42 -37.26 19.24
CA GLN A 722 -23.84 -36.93 19.28
C GLN A 722 -24.13 -35.84 18.25
N ASN A 723 -25.05 -36.11 17.32
CA ASN A 723 -25.44 -35.15 16.30
C ASN A 723 -26.50 -34.18 16.83
N ILE A 724 -26.24 -32.89 16.63
CA ILE A 724 -27.13 -31.79 17.00
C ILE A 724 -27.79 -31.22 15.73
N ALA A 725 -28.95 -30.58 15.88
CA ALA A 725 -29.59 -29.84 14.80
C ALA A 725 -28.63 -28.79 14.19
N GLY A 726 -28.61 -28.71 12.85
CA GLY A 726 -27.72 -27.80 12.10
C GLY A 726 -26.45 -28.45 11.52
N GLY A 727 -26.28 -29.77 11.63
CA GLY A 727 -25.16 -30.50 11.01
C GLY A 727 -23.87 -30.50 11.84
N TYR A 728 -23.95 -30.08 13.11
CA TYR A 728 -22.83 -30.11 14.05
C TYR A 728 -22.85 -31.40 14.87
N SER A 729 -21.67 -31.96 15.16
CA SER A 729 -21.50 -33.15 16.01
C SER A 729 -20.69 -32.77 17.24
N VAL A 730 -21.08 -33.26 18.41
CA VAL A 730 -20.41 -32.98 19.68
C VAL A 730 -20.09 -34.30 20.38
N ALA A 731 -18.89 -34.41 20.91
CA ALA A 731 -18.47 -35.54 21.73
C ALA A 731 -17.88 -35.02 23.05
N TYR A 732 -18.14 -35.73 24.16
CA TYR A 732 -17.52 -35.45 25.44
C TYR A 732 -16.15 -36.13 25.50
N VAL A 733 -15.13 -35.37 25.87
CA VAL A 733 -13.74 -35.83 25.91
C VAL A 733 -13.24 -35.71 27.35
N ASN A 734 -12.85 -36.84 27.95
CA ASN A 734 -12.21 -36.87 29.26
C ASN A 734 -11.04 -37.87 29.23
N GLY A 735 -9.83 -37.40 29.47
CA GLY A 735 -8.62 -38.21 29.31
C GLY A 735 -7.48 -37.73 30.18
N VAL A 736 -6.41 -38.51 30.23
CA VAL A 736 -5.18 -38.19 30.96
C VAL A 736 -4.18 -37.58 29.97
N LEU A 737 -3.63 -36.42 30.33
CA LEU A 737 -2.55 -35.77 29.58
C LEU A 737 -1.22 -36.45 29.91
N GLU A 738 -0.59 -37.06 28.91
CA GLU A 738 0.77 -37.60 29.01
C GLU A 738 1.73 -36.75 28.18
N THR A 739 2.91 -36.46 28.74
CA THR A 739 4.02 -35.84 28.01
C THR A 739 4.84 -36.94 27.36
N ILE A 740 4.87 -36.98 26.03
CA ILE A 740 5.82 -37.85 25.33
C ILE A 740 7.15 -37.12 25.36
N THR A 741 8.02 -37.53 26.29
CA THR A 741 9.45 -37.26 26.17
C THR A 741 10.04 -38.37 25.33
N ASP A 742 10.86 -38.03 24.32
CA ASP A 742 11.60 -38.98 23.47
C ASP A 742 12.54 -39.86 24.29
N LYS A 743 11.97 -40.84 25.00
CA LYS A 743 12.68 -41.93 25.69
C LYS A 743 12.18 -43.30 25.23
N LYS A 744 11.39 -43.36 24.17
CA LYS A 744 10.85 -44.61 23.60
C LYS A 744 11.30 -44.90 22.17
N ILE A 745 12.45 -44.36 21.72
CA ILE A 745 13.12 -44.82 20.49
C ILE A 745 14.32 -45.74 20.79
N GLU A 746 14.87 -45.78 22.01
CA GLU A 746 16.05 -46.60 22.33
C GLU A 746 15.78 -48.09 22.67
N ALA A 747 14.74 -48.72 22.12
CA ALA A 747 14.51 -50.15 22.32
C ALA A 747 14.48 -51.02 21.06
N GLN A 748 14.60 -50.43 19.85
CA GLN A 748 14.67 -51.21 18.61
C GLN A 748 15.54 -50.54 17.54
N THR A 749 16.86 -50.54 17.75
CA THR A 749 17.89 -50.79 16.71
C THR A 749 19.26 -50.60 17.36
N ILE A 750 19.92 -51.71 17.65
CA ILE A 750 21.37 -51.75 17.86
C ILE A 750 22.00 -51.99 16.47
N GLU A 751 23.15 -51.33 16.25
CA GLU A 751 24.16 -51.53 15.20
C GLU A 751 23.95 -50.76 13.90
N ASN A 752 24.43 -49.50 13.87
CA ASN A 752 25.69 -49.17 13.21
C ASN A 752 26.14 -47.74 13.54
N GLU A 753 27.40 -47.62 13.95
CA GLU A 753 28.15 -46.38 14.14
C GLU A 753 28.53 -45.78 12.77
N ASP A 754 28.36 -44.46 12.61
CA ASP A 754 29.44 -43.49 12.37
C ASP A 754 28.98 -42.21 11.63
N GLU A 755 29.48 -41.08 12.13
CA GLU A 755 29.49 -39.72 11.58
C GLU A 755 28.20 -38.89 11.56
N ALA A 756 28.05 -37.99 12.54
CA ALA A 756 27.96 -36.54 12.31
C ALA A 756 27.82 -35.77 13.65
N ASP A 757 28.84 -34.97 13.94
CA ASP A 757 28.82 -33.93 14.96
C ASP A 757 28.39 -32.60 14.31
N LYS A 758 27.67 -31.75 15.09
CA LYS A 758 27.16 -30.39 14.80
C LYS A 758 25.74 -30.25 14.22
N ASN A 759 24.77 -30.20 15.13
CA ASN A 759 23.79 -29.11 15.28
C ASN A 759 22.76 -29.52 16.34
N LYS A 760 22.85 -28.97 17.55
CA LYS A 760 21.83 -29.12 18.60
C LYS A 760 21.51 -27.74 19.18
N ASP A 761 20.59 -27.06 18.51
CA ASP A 761 19.67 -26.10 19.12
C ASP A 761 18.30 -26.39 18.49
N GLU A 762 17.76 -27.58 18.81
CA GLU A 762 16.35 -27.90 18.57
C GLU A 762 15.59 -27.64 19.87
N SER A 763 14.66 -26.70 19.82
CA SER A 763 13.65 -26.47 20.83
C SER A 763 12.93 -27.78 21.14
N HIS A 764 13.09 -28.30 22.37
CA HIS A 764 12.31 -29.41 22.89
C HIS A 764 10.81 -29.10 22.81
N TYR A 765 10.13 -29.58 21.76
CA TYR A 765 8.68 -29.64 21.75
C TYR A 765 8.26 -30.83 22.61
N GLN A 766 7.76 -30.57 23.82
CA GLN A 766 7.03 -31.59 24.59
C GLN A 766 5.68 -31.83 23.89
N GLU A 767 5.55 -32.94 23.16
CA GLU A 767 4.27 -33.33 22.57
C GLU A 767 3.35 -33.84 23.70
N LEU A 768 2.22 -33.15 23.89
CA LEU A 768 1.20 -33.52 24.86
C LEU A 768 0.13 -34.35 24.17
N VAL A 769 -0.04 -35.59 24.60
CA VAL A 769 -1.04 -36.51 24.05
C VAL A 769 -2.11 -36.80 25.11
N LEU A 770 -3.37 -36.70 24.71
CA LEU A 770 -4.52 -37.03 25.54
C LEU A 770 -4.93 -38.48 25.34
N ASN A 771 -4.71 -39.31 26.36
CA ASN A 771 -5.03 -40.74 26.38
C ASN A 771 -6.35 -41.02 27.11
N PRO A 772 -7.07 -42.12 26.77
CA PRO A 772 -8.28 -42.53 27.48
C PRO A 772 -8.00 -42.83 28.96
N LEU A 773 -8.98 -42.57 29.81
CA LEU A 773 -8.91 -42.89 31.25
C LEU A 773 -8.97 -44.41 31.47
N ASP A 774 -7.82 -45.01 31.75
CA ASP A 774 -7.78 -46.35 32.33
C ASP A 774 -8.14 -46.27 33.83
N GLN A 775 -9.33 -46.80 34.15
CA GLN A 775 -9.87 -47.12 35.49
C GLN A 775 -10.87 -46.11 36.11
N LEU A 776 -11.92 -46.70 36.69
CA LEU A 776 -13.03 -46.11 37.43
C LEU A 776 -12.57 -45.13 38.52
N SER A 777 -12.37 -43.86 38.18
CA SER A 777 -12.41 -42.77 39.15
C SER A 777 -13.71 -42.00 38.98
N THR A 778 -14.61 -42.21 39.95
CA THR A 778 -15.92 -41.57 40.11
C THR A 778 -15.76 -40.07 40.38
N LEU A 779 -15.58 -39.28 39.32
CA LEU A 779 -15.76 -37.83 39.39
C LEU A 779 -17.27 -37.54 39.44
N LYS A 780 -17.68 -36.77 40.45
CA LYS A 780 -19.07 -36.37 40.71
C LYS A 780 -19.68 -35.76 39.46
N SER A 781 -20.74 -36.38 38.95
CA SER A 781 -21.61 -35.82 37.91
C SER A 781 -22.04 -34.41 38.33
N THR A 782 -21.49 -33.40 37.67
CA THR A 782 -22.23 -32.17 37.42
C THR A 782 -23.46 -32.55 36.62
N ALA A 783 -24.61 -31.93 36.91
CA ALA A 783 -25.84 -32.21 36.18
C ALA A 783 -25.57 -32.15 34.66
N PRO A 784 -26.09 -33.11 33.87
CA PRO A 784 -25.78 -33.20 32.45
C PRO A 784 -26.19 -31.89 31.76
N LEU A 785 -25.23 -31.22 31.14
CA LEU A 785 -25.44 -30.00 30.38
C LEU A 785 -26.03 -30.39 29.03
N ALA A 786 -27.27 -29.98 28.79
CA ALA A 786 -27.91 -30.18 27.49
C ALA A 786 -27.45 -29.08 26.51
N ILE A 787 -26.77 -29.48 25.43
CA ILE A 787 -26.28 -28.59 24.38
C ILE A 787 -27.08 -28.88 23.10
N GLY A 788 -27.73 -27.85 22.55
CA GLY A 788 -28.42 -27.92 21.26
C GLY A 788 -29.55 -26.90 21.15
N ASP A 789 -29.72 -26.34 19.95
CA ASP A 789 -30.86 -25.46 19.65
C ASP A 789 -31.97 -26.28 18.97
N ILE A 790 -33.14 -26.35 19.62
CA ILE A 790 -34.28 -27.08 19.08
C ILE A 790 -35.11 -26.11 18.24
N ARG A 791 -35.19 -26.41 16.94
CA ARG A 791 -36.13 -25.77 16.02
C ARG A 791 -37.45 -26.51 16.03
N LEU A 792 -38.53 -25.79 16.31
CA LEU A 792 -39.88 -26.38 16.35
C LEU A 792 -40.32 -26.97 15.00
N SER A 793 -39.77 -26.48 13.88
CA SER A 793 -39.96 -27.06 12.54
C SER A 793 -39.43 -28.48 12.45
N ASP A 794 -38.24 -28.71 13.00
CA ASP A 794 -37.53 -29.99 12.90
C ASP A 794 -38.16 -30.99 13.86
N LEU A 795 -38.56 -30.51 15.05
CA LEU A 795 -39.33 -31.29 16.02
C LEU A 795 -40.66 -31.75 15.43
N LYS A 796 -41.38 -30.87 14.69
CA LYS A 796 -42.61 -31.23 13.98
C LYS A 796 -42.37 -32.35 12.96
N THR A 797 -41.32 -32.26 12.14
CA THR A 797 -40.98 -33.29 11.15
C THR A 797 -40.69 -34.64 11.82
N ARG A 798 -39.97 -34.65 12.94
CA ARG A 798 -39.66 -35.86 13.70
C ARG A 798 -40.90 -36.49 14.34
N LEU A 799 -41.81 -35.66 14.87
CA LEU A 799 -43.08 -36.11 15.46
C LEU A 799 -44.06 -36.65 14.41
N LEU A 800 -44.10 -36.05 13.22
CA LEU A 800 -44.85 -36.59 12.08
C LEU A 800 -44.32 -37.96 11.63
N GLY A 801 -43.00 -38.16 11.69
CA GLY A 801 -42.36 -39.47 11.45
C GLY A 801 -42.75 -40.55 12.47
N LEU A 802 -43.12 -40.16 13.69
CA LEU A 802 -43.64 -41.05 14.74
C LEU A 802 -45.17 -41.24 14.66
N GLN A 803 -45.81 -40.85 13.54
CA GLN A 803 -47.26 -40.90 13.31
C GLN A 803 -48.11 -40.03 14.27
N LEU A 804 -47.51 -39.02 14.91
CA LEU A 804 -48.23 -38.07 15.78
C LEU A 804 -48.70 -36.86 14.96
N LYS A 805 -49.93 -36.38 15.19
CA LYS A 805 -50.45 -35.16 14.54
C LYS A 805 -49.85 -33.95 15.24
N ALA A 806 -48.96 -33.23 14.57
CA ALA A 806 -48.32 -32.02 15.10
C ALA A 806 -48.69 -30.79 14.25
N GLU A 807 -49.40 -29.82 14.84
CA GLU A 807 -49.87 -28.60 14.17
C GLU A 807 -49.38 -27.33 14.86
N PHE A 808 -49.03 -26.31 14.08
CA PHE A 808 -48.66 -25.00 14.64
C PHE A 808 -49.92 -24.18 14.90
N LYS A 809 -50.18 -23.84 16.16
CA LYS A 809 -51.15 -22.81 16.55
C LYS A 809 -50.32 -21.58 16.95
N GLY A 810 -50.44 -20.48 16.21
CA GLY A 810 -49.48 -19.35 16.16
C GLY A 810 -48.92 -18.81 17.50
N LYS A 811 -47.85 -18.00 17.42
CA LYS A 811 -46.94 -17.58 18.53
C LYS A 811 -45.97 -18.67 19.01
N GLY A 812 -45.32 -19.39 18.08
CA GLY A 812 -44.23 -20.33 18.43
C GLY A 812 -44.66 -21.50 19.31
N THR A 813 -45.92 -21.94 19.19
CA THR A 813 -46.48 -23.07 19.95
C THR A 813 -46.81 -24.22 18.99
N LEU A 814 -46.30 -25.41 19.29
CA LEU A 814 -46.56 -26.65 18.56
C LEU A 814 -47.53 -27.51 19.38
N VAL A 815 -48.69 -27.84 18.82
CA VAL A 815 -49.71 -28.65 19.49
C VAL A 815 -49.69 -30.05 18.88
N ILE A 816 -49.68 -31.06 19.75
CA ILE A 816 -49.56 -32.47 19.38
C ILE A 816 -50.83 -33.21 19.82
N ASN A 817 -51.50 -33.86 18.87
CA ASN A 817 -52.76 -34.59 19.05
C ASN A 817 -53.86 -33.81 19.79
N ASP A 818 -53.86 -32.48 19.69
CA ASP A 818 -54.74 -31.56 20.44
C ASP A 818 -54.70 -31.72 21.99
N GLU A 819 -53.75 -32.48 22.53
CA GLU A 819 -53.65 -32.80 23.96
C GLU A 819 -52.40 -32.20 24.64
N ILE A 820 -51.28 -32.05 23.91
CA ILE A 820 -50.01 -31.56 24.47
C ILE A 820 -49.51 -30.35 23.68
N MET A 821 -49.10 -29.30 24.39
CA MET A 821 -48.55 -28.08 23.82
C MET A 821 -47.06 -27.94 24.14
N ILE A 822 -46.25 -27.65 23.12
CA ILE A 822 -44.84 -27.32 23.26
C ILE A 822 -44.65 -25.86 22.90
N LYS A 823 -44.06 -25.09 23.81
CA LYS A 823 -43.79 -23.66 23.62
C LYS A 823 -42.31 -23.38 23.83
N LYS A 824 -41.69 -22.73 22.85
CA LYS A 824 -40.33 -22.18 23.00
C LYS A 824 -40.44 -20.80 23.65
N LEU A 825 -39.93 -20.64 24.88
CA LEU A 825 -39.94 -19.36 25.59
C LEU A 825 -38.77 -18.48 25.13
N ASN A 826 -37.57 -19.06 25.07
CA ASN A 826 -36.32 -18.44 24.62
C ASN A 826 -35.45 -19.51 23.91
N ASP A 827 -34.29 -19.13 23.35
CA ASP A 827 -33.37 -20.08 22.70
C ASP A 827 -32.81 -21.17 23.62
N GLY A 828 -32.90 -21.00 24.95
CA GLY A 828 -32.47 -21.98 25.95
C GLY A 828 -33.59 -22.63 26.77
N GLU A 829 -34.87 -22.32 26.53
CA GLU A 829 -35.97 -22.81 27.38
C GLU A 829 -37.20 -23.22 26.58
N ILE A 830 -37.60 -24.49 26.75
CA ILE A 830 -38.77 -25.10 26.11
C ILE A 830 -39.67 -25.66 27.19
N MET A 831 -40.93 -25.24 27.16
CA MET A 831 -41.97 -25.69 28.05
C MET A 831 -42.86 -26.69 27.32
N ILE A 832 -43.02 -27.88 27.91
CA ILE A 832 -43.97 -28.90 27.46
C ILE A 832 -45.11 -28.89 28.48
N ASP A 833 -46.30 -28.48 28.04
CA ASP A 833 -47.50 -28.35 28.85
C ASP A 833 -48.55 -29.37 28.38
N GLY A 834 -49.00 -30.25 29.26
CA GLY A 834 -49.90 -31.35 28.91
C GLY A 834 -50.17 -32.32 30.07
N THR A 835 -51.17 -33.19 29.89
CA THR A 835 -51.49 -34.24 30.85
C THR A 835 -50.38 -35.30 30.88
N CYS A 836 -50.05 -35.82 32.07
CA CYS A 836 -49.01 -36.84 32.28
C CYS A 836 -49.46 -38.20 31.74
N ASN A 837 -49.50 -38.34 30.42
CA ASN A 837 -49.88 -39.55 29.71
C ASN A 837 -48.66 -40.18 29.01
N GLU A 838 -48.77 -41.41 28.50
CA GLU A 838 -47.66 -42.09 27.81
C GLU A 838 -47.09 -41.26 26.64
N LEU A 839 -47.98 -40.50 25.97
CA LEU A 839 -47.67 -39.52 24.93
C LEU A 839 -46.67 -38.44 25.40
N PHE A 840 -46.79 -37.97 26.64
CA PHE A 840 -45.90 -36.94 27.22
C PHE A 840 -44.47 -37.45 27.32
N TYR A 841 -44.28 -38.71 27.74
CA TYR A 841 -42.95 -39.32 27.85
C TYR A 841 -42.32 -39.59 26.49
N VAL A 842 -43.11 -39.96 25.48
CA VAL A 842 -42.65 -40.12 24.09
C VAL A 842 -42.18 -38.77 23.52
N ILE A 843 -42.97 -37.71 23.72
CA ILE A 843 -42.62 -36.36 23.26
C ILE A 843 -41.39 -35.83 23.99
N ARG A 844 -41.31 -36.04 25.31
CA ARG A 844 -40.11 -35.71 26.10
C ARG A 844 -38.89 -36.45 25.56
N SER A 845 -38.98 -37.75 25.31
CA SER A 845 -37.87 -38.54 24.74
C SER A 845 -37.44 -38.03 23.35
N ALA A 846 -38.40 -37.63 22.51
CA ALA A 846 -38.11 -37.05 21.19
C ALA A 846 -37.38 -35.70 21.28
N VAL A 847 -37.76 -34.86 22.25
CA VAL A 847 -37.09 -33.58 22.55
C VAL A 847 -35.68 -33.81 23.14
N GLN A 848 -35.56 -34.76 24.08
CA GLN A 848 -34.26 -35.13 24.65
C GLN A 848 -33.31 -35.68 23.58
N GLY A 849 -33.81 -36.47 22.62
CA GLY A 849 -33.01 -36.97 21.51
C GLY A 849 -32.62 -35.93 20.46
N MET A 850 -32.99 -34.64 20.62
CA MET A 850 -32.51 -33.52 19.79
C MET A 850 -31.43 -32.69 20.50
N LEU A 851 -31.16 -32.98 21.76
CA LEU A 851 -30.15 -32.34 22.58
C LEU A 851 -28.98 -33.31 22.75
N ALA A 852 -27.76 -32.80 22.66
CA ALA A 852 -26.60 -33.53 23.14
C ALA A 852 -26.50 -33.35 24.65
N TYR A 853 -26.20 -34.42 25.37
CA TYR A 853 -25.95 -34.35 26.82
C TYR A 853 -24.45 -34.48 27.07
N VAL A 854 -23.90 -33.50 27.80
CA VAL A 854 -22.47 -33.36 28.12
C VAL A 854 -22.25 -33.34 29.63
#